data_AF-C1A8X9-F1
#
_entry.id   AF-C1A8X9-F1
#
_cell.length_a   1.000
_cell.length_b   1.000
_cell.length_c   1.000
_cell.angle_alpha   90.00
_cell.angle_beta   90.00
_cell.angle_gamma   90.00
#
_symmetry.space_group_name_H-M   'P 1'
#
loop_
_entity.id
_entity.type
_entity.pdbx_description
1 polymer ?
#
loop_
_entity_poly.entity_id
_entity_poly.type
_entity_poly.pdbx_seq_one_letter_code
_entity_poly.pdbx_strand_id
1 'polypeptide(L)'
;MRARSWFLIGLLVVAVLLLVGRTATALVVDHAWFVAMDAPALFWERVIDSVVLQGGAWVLGSAFAFANLYAVRRTIADVAMQSRVANLEFTSVVPHKRLLSATIILSMVVGALLAVPMTNWTDLALVRHGLAFGEIEGILDRDLGFYVYWLPFEEALYLWTLVSVVSLTAMVLVLYALTRSLRLEGRRIAASTHVRRHLSALGALVLVLLAWSYRLDAFDLLQYGSGAEGLFLHIDHRFTLRVDWLLSAMCGLAALIVLRTGWTGQLRTAFVTLTLVLVSAIGLRHIAPTIVARTDAFGEPARRDQDYVASRALFSRRAFDVDGIRPAQGVLELPMASLPLRASLWDERTLIGGLGASLSPSRDAGVLDLDAEPDSDGEGRRADRVGSRLLHRMVDAAPMGWTMADGRIAALLVRRPVAGGEPWRVSLVDATRPAVRDSAIDPFDARPRDHDGAWPLVAPGVSGAQLIDAAEVPGVPGASLGTTQSRIAHAWALRDATLLQADTINARALLIVTHRDVRERVERLAPIFVQGEQVFPVRDGDRLFWALHLYSASDRYPLSQRWQIGGGVYSYFKLSATALVDATTGRVRLIPVDRPDPLARTWMTKLPSLFAPATALPTSLVSQLPPATDGAAAQIRTFARYGSRLEGSILRHLPDSALVGGAPPALAMQIGATTTIGWTVPLLDAGDEIDGTATATGGAARVTYWTGITAPGKRWRIMLDRLAGALDSARAAVPDGARRDNRLRLARAEAVATTSGLFVVQPVLWSRGDGSLVVARVGVTDGDRVGIGATLSQALAAIGETTSGAGTMVGAPVTLLTPSPEEDAGRLYDVMRQALRRGDWGVFGTAFDSLGRVLGRTPQ
;
A
#
# COMPACT_ATOMS: atom_id res chain seq x y z
N MET A 1 -20.06 -40.30 -37.76
CA MET A 1 -19.20 -39.14 -37.43
C MET A 1 -19.96 -37.81 -37.17
N ARG A 2 -21.14 -37.55 -37.75
CA ARG A 2 -21.88 -36.28 -37.53
C ARG A 2 -22.40 -36.09 -36.09
N ALA A 3 -22.98 -37.12 -35.45
CA ALA A 3 -23.54 -36.98 -34.09
C ALA A 3 -22.50 -36.56 -33.01
N ARG A 4 -21.28 -37.11 -33.06
CA ARG A 4 -20.19 -36.76 -32.12
C ARG A 4 -19.69 -35.33 -32.30
N SER A 5 -19.66 -34.82 -33.54
CA SER A 5 -19.31 -33.42 -33.81
C SER A 5 -20.39 -32.44 -33.33
N TRP A 6 -21.67 -32.78 -33.48
CA TRP A 6 -22.77 -31.95 -32.97
C TRP A 6 -22.84 -31.96 -31.45
N PHE A 7 -22.56 -33.11 -30.81
CA PHE A 7 -22.44 -33.19 -29.35
C PHE A 7 -21.29 -32.33 -28.81
N LEU A 8 -20.11 -32.36 -29.45
CA LEU A 8 -18.96 -31.54 -29.06
C LEU A 8 -19.23 -30.03 -29.26
N ILE A 9 -19.88 -29.65 -30.36
CA ILE A 9 -20.30 -28.26 -30.59
C ILE A 9 -21.32 -27.82 -29.54
N GLY A 10 -22.32 -28.66 -29.24
CA GLY A 10 -23.30 -28.40 -28.19
C GLY A 10 -22.64 -28.22 -26.82
N LEU A 11 -21.70 -29.10 -26.45
CA LEU A 11 -20.93 -29.01 -25.21
C LEU A 11 -20.11 -27.72 -25.15
N LEU A 12 -19.45 -27.34 -26.25
CA LEU A 12 -18.68 -26.10 -26.33
C LEU A 12 -19.58 -24.87 -26.17
N VAL A 13 -20.74 -24.85 -26.84
CA VAL A 13 -21.72 -23.76 -26.72
C VAL A 13 -22.21 -23.65 -25.29
N VAL A 14 -22.54 -24.77 -24.64
CA VAL A 14 -22.93 -24.78 -23.22
C VAL A 14 -21.79 -24.27 -22.33
N ALA A 15 -20.55 -24.74 -22.54
CA ALA A 15 -19.41 -24.27 -21.76
C ALA A 15 -19.17 -22.76 -21.91
N VAL A 16 -19.30 -22.23 -23.13
CA VAL A 16 -19.19 -20.79 -23.41
C VAL A 16 -20.34 -20.02 -22.75
N LEU A 17 -21.58 -20.51 -22.86
CA LEU A 17 -22.73 -19.88 -22.21
C LEU A 17 -22.59 -19.87 -20.68
N LEU A 18 -22.07 -20.95 -20.07
CA LEU A 18 -21.81 -21.01 -18.64
C LEU A 18 -20.70 -20.03 -18.21
N LEU A 19 -19.64 -19.90 -19.02
CA LEU A 19 -18.56 -18.95 -18.76
C LEU A 19 -19.04 -17.50 -18.87
N VAL A 20 -19.78 -17.17 -19.93
CA VAL A 20 -20.37 -15.85 -20.15
C VAL A 20 -21.42 -15.53 -19.08
N GLY A 21 -22.26 -16.51 -18.71
CA GLY A 21 -23.21 -16.37 -17.61
C GLY A 21 -22.52 -16.11 -16.29
N ARG A 22 -21.38 -16.77 -16.01
CA ARG A 22 -20.57 -16.53 -14.81
C ARG A 22 -19.95 -15.13 -14.80
N THR A 23 -19.40 -14.65 -15.91
CA THR A 23 -18.81 -13.30 -15.95
C THR A 23 -19.90 -12.23 -15.85
N ALA A 24 -21.05 -12.41 -16.51
CA ALA A 24 -22.17 -11.50 -16.44
C ALA A 24 -22.76 -11.41 -15.02
N THR A 25 -22.97 -12.55 -14.35
CA THR A 25 -23.46 -12.58 -12.96
C THR A 25 -22.47 -11.95 -11.99
N ALA A 26 -21.16 -12.19 -12.16
CA ALA A 26 -20.14 -11.52 -11.36
C ALA A 26 -20.18 -9.98 -11.52
N LEU A 27 -20.36 -9.48 -12.75
CA LEU A 27 -20.51 -8.04 -12.99
C LEU A 27 -21.76 -7.45 -12.32
N VAL A 28 -22.88 -8.17 -12.34
CA VAL A 28 -24.12 -7.74 -11.69
C VAL A 28 -23.96 -7.68 -10.16
N VAL A 29 -23.33 -8.69 -9.57
CA VAL A 29 -23.06 -8.76 -8.12
C VAL A 29 -22.09 -7.65 -7.70
N ASP A 30 -20.99 -7.46 -8.44
CA ASP A 30 -20.05 -6.37 -8.20
C ASP A 30 -20.75 -5.01 -8.31
N HIS A 31 -21.55 -4.79 -9.36
CA HIS A 31 -22.30 -3.54 -9.53
C HIS A 31 -23.24 -3.28 -8.33
N ALA A 32 -23.97 -4.30 -7.88
CA ALA A 32 -24.86 -4.18 -6.72
C ALA A 32 -24.09 -3.79 -5.45
N TRP A 33 -22.88 -4.33 -5.27
CA TRP A 33 -22.01 -3.95 -4.16
C TRP A 33 -21.51 -2.50 -4.26
N PHE A 34 -21.05 -2.05 -5.43
CA PHE A 34 -20.61 -0.66 -5.63
C PHE A 34 -21.75 0.35 -5.45
N VAL A 35 -22.97 0.00 -5.86
CA VAL A 35 -24.17 0.80 -5.59
C VAL A 35 -24.43 0.89 -4.08
N ALA A 36 -24.32 -0.23 -3.35
CA ALA A 36 -24.50 -0.24 -1.90
C ALA A 36 -23.45 0.61 -1.16
N MET A 37 -22.25 0.77 -1.72
CA MET A 37 -21.17 1.61 -1.18
C MET A 37 -21.20 3.07 -1.67
N ASP A 38 -22.25 3.50 -2.37
CA ASP A 38 -22.37 4.85 -2.96
C ASP A 38 -21.25 5.20 -3.98
N ALA A 39 -20.79 4.18 -4.70
CA ALA A 39 -19.70 4.25 -5.66
C ALA A 39 -20.01 3.65 -7.05
N PRO A 40 -21.22 3.83 -7.64
CA PRO A 40 -21.54 3.24 -8.95
C PRO A 40 -20.68 3.82 -10.08
N ALA A 41 -20.23 5.07 -9.96
CA ALA A 41 -19.38 5.71 -10.96
C ALA A 41 -18.02 5.00 -11.10
N LEU A 42 -17.42 4.58 -9.98
CA LEU A 42 -16.15 3.84 -9.97
C LEU A 42 -16.28 2.48 -10.66
N PHE A 43 -17.40 1.78 -10.45
CA PHE A 43 -17.66 0.52 -11.14
C PHE A 43 -17.67 0.69 -12.65
N TRP A 44 -18.44 1.67 -13.16
CA TRP A 44 -18.55 1.90 -14.60
C TRP A 44 -17.24 2.37 -15.19
N GLU A 45 -16.47 3.19 -14.47
CA GLU A 45 -15.14 3.61 -14.89
C GLU A 45 -14.20 2.40 -15.08
N ARG A 46 -14.14 1.51 -14.07
CA ARG A 46 -13.38 0.26 -14.15
C ARG A 46 -13.81 -0.60 -15.34
N VAL A 47 -15.12 -0.78 -15.53
CA VAL A 47 -15.66 -1.62 -16.61
C VAL A 47 -15.35 -1.03 -17.98
N ILE A 48 -15.57 0.27 -18.17
CA ILE A 48 -15.33 0.96 -19.44
C ILE A 48 -13.84 0.88 -19.80
N ASP A 49 -12.94 1.23 -18.88
CA ASP A 49 -11.49 1.18 -19.15
C ASP A 49 -11.00 -0.25 -19.40
N SER A 50 -11.49 -1.23 -18.64
CA SER A 50 -11.13 -2.63 -18.87
C SER A 50 -11.60 -3.11 -20.24
N VAL A 51 -12.82 -2.74 -20.66
CA VAL A 51 -13.37 -3.08 -21.98
C VAL A 51 -12.63 -2.37 -23.10
N VAL A 52 -12.27 -1.10 -22.93
CA VAL A 52 -11.48 -0.34 -23.92
C VAL A 52 -10.09 -0.97 -24.09
N LEU A 53 -9.41 -1.31 -22.99
CA LEU A 53 -8.08 -1.93 -23.05
C LEU A 53 -8.12 -3.33 -23.65
N GLN A 54 -8.93 -4.23 -23.08
CA GLN A 54 -8.98 -5.63 -23.53
C GLN A 54 -9.63 -5.75 -24.91
N GLY A 55 -10.69 -4.97 -25.17
CA GLY A 55 -11.35 -4.93 -26.47
C GLY A 55 -10.44 -4.36 -27.55
N GLY A 56 -9.73 -3.27 -27.26
CA GLY A 56 -8.73 -2.69 -28.15
C GLY A 56 -7.59 -3.67 -28.47
N ALA A 57 -7.01 -4.29 -27.43
CA ALA A 57 -5.98 -5.31 -27.58
C ALA A 57 -6.48 -6.54 -28.35
N TRP A 58 -7.73 -6.96 -28.11
CA TRP A 58 -8.34 -8.07 -28.83
C TRP A 58 -8.49 -7.78 -30.32
N VAL A 59 -9.02 -6.60 -30.68
CA VAL A 59 -9.21 -6.18 -32.07
C VAL A 59 -7.86 -6.05 -32.78
N LEU A 60 -6.90 -5.33 -32.19
CA LEU A 60 -5.58 -5.11 -32.78
C LEU A 60 -4.78 -6.43 -32.87
N GLY A 61 -4.77 -7.22 -31.81
CA GLY A 61 -4.12 -8.54 -31.78
C GLY A 61 -4.73 -9.51 -32.79
N SER A 62 -6.06 -9.52 -32.93
CA SER A 62 -6.75 -10.35 -33.93
C SER A 62 -6.44 -9.90 -35.35
N ALA A 63 -6.43 -8.59 -35.62
CA ALA A 63 -6.09 -8.04 -36.93
C ALA A 63 -4.64 -8.39 -37.32
N PHE A 64 -3.71 -8.26 -36.38
CA PHE A 64 -2.31 -8.60 -36.60
C PHE A 64 -2.10 -10.12 -36.76
N ALA A 65 -2.75 -10.96 -35.94
CA ALA A 65 -2.74 -12.41 -36.09
C ALA A 65 -3.35 -12.84 -37.43
N PHE A 66 -4.46 -12.22 -37.85
CA PHE A 66 -5.09 -12.47 -39.15
C PHE A 66 -4.14 -12.15 -40.30
N ALA A 67 -3.48 -10.99 -40.29
CA ALA A 67 -2.51 -10.61 -41.32
C ALA A 67 -1.38 -11.66 -41.46
N ASN A 68 -0.82 -12.10 -40.34
CA ASN A 68 0.24 -13.11 -40.28
C ASN A 68 -0.22 -14.49 -40.77
N LEU A 69 -1.33 -15.00 -40.23
CA LEU A 69 -1.86 -16.32 -40.58
C LEU A 69 -2.39 -16.36 -42.02
N TYR A 70 -2.97 -15.26 -42.50
CA TYR A 70 -3.40 -15.12 -43.89
C TYR A 70 -2.19 -15.14 -44.84
N ALA A 71 -1.07 -14.52 -44.47
CA ALA A 71 0.16 -14.57 -45.24
C ALA A 71 0.75 -16.00 -45.32
N VAL A 72 0.66 -16.79 -44.24
CA VAL A 72 1.04 -18.21 -44.22
C VAL A 72 0.07 -19.06 -45.05
N ARG A 73 -1.24 -18.80 -44.95
CA ARG A 73 -2.25 -19.54 -45.72
C ARG A 73 -1.98 -19.50 -47.23
N ARG A 74 -1.45 -18.39 -47.74
CA ARG A 74 -1.09 -18.22 -49.16
C ARG A 74 0.05 -19.14 -49.63
N THR A 75 0.86 -19.70 -48.73
CA THR A 75 1.94 -20.65 -49.10
C THR A 75 1.54 -22.11 -49.02
N ILE A 76 0.36 -22.42 -48.46
CA ILE A 76 -0.15 -23.79 -48.38
C ILE A 76 -0.83 -24.10 -49.72
N ALA A 77 -0.09 -24.75 -50.63
CA ALA A 77 -0.68 -25.41 -51.80
C ALA A 77 -1.42 -26.66 -51.31
N ASP A 78 -2.74 -26.67 -51.45
CA ASP A 78 -3.68 -27.76 -51.18
C ASP A 78 -3.32 -28.72 -50.04
N VAL A 79 -3.93 -28.52 -48.86
CA VAL A 79 -3.94 -29.54 -47.81
C VAL A 79 -4.77 -30.72 -48.31
N ALA A 80 -4.08 -31.73 -48.86
CA ALA A 80 -4.66 -33.01 -49.20
C ALA A 80 -4.89 -33.79 -47.89
N MET A 81 -6.11 -33.73 -47.33
CA MET A 81 -6.50 -34.67 -46.28
C MET A 81 -6.79 -36.02 -46.95
N GLN A 82 -5.93 -37.01 -46.68
CA GLN A 82 -6.24 -38.41 -47.00
C GLN A 82 -7.34 -38.88 -46.05
N SER A 83 -8.58 -38.94 -46.53
CA SER A 83 -9.67 -39.58 -45.79
C SER A 83 -9.85 -41.00 -46.32
N ARG A 84 -9.65 -42.01 -45.46
CA ARG A 84 -10.08 -43.39 -45.75
C ARG A 84 -11.54 -43.54 -45.38
N VAL A 85 -12.38 -43.79 -46.37
CA VAL A 85 -13.76 -44.24 -46.18
C VAL A 85 -13.92 -45.52 -47.00
N ALA A 86 -14.24 -46.64 -46.33
CA ALA A 86 -14.52 -47.93 -46.95
C ALA A 86 -13.44 -48.44 -47.92
N ASN A 87 -12.18 -48.56 -47.46
CA ASN A 87 -11.03 -49.07 -48.23
C ASN A 87 -10.71 -48.34 -49.56
N LEU A 88 -11.27 -47.14 -49.79
CA LEU A 88 -10.94 -46.26 -50.91
C LEU A 88 -10.26 -44.98 -50.38
N GLU A 89 -9.15 -44.60 -51.01
CA GLU A 89 -8.36 -43.41 -50.66
C GLU A 89 -8.90 -42.19 -51.41
N PHE A 90 -9.49 -41.23 -50.68
CA PHE A 90 -9.90 -39.95 -51.25
C PHE A 90 -8.96 -38.83 -50.77
N THR A 91 -8.31 -38.15 -51.71
CA THR A 91 -7.64 -36.86 -51.49
C THR A 91 -8.69 -35.75 -51.54
N SER A 92 -9.28 -35.42 -50.40
CA SER A 92 -10.19 -34.29 -50.31
C SER A 92 -9.39 -33.00 -50.12
N VAL A 93 -9.43 -32.11 -51.12
CA VAL A 93 -8.87 -30.76 -51.03
C VAL A 93 -9.81 -29.94 -50.13
N VAL A 94 -9.29 -29.41 -49.02
CA VAL A 94 -10.09 -28.56 -48.13
C VAL A 94 -10.47 -27.28 -48.88
N PRO A 95 -11.77 -26.97 -49.05
CA PRO A 95 -12.18 -25.81 -49.84
C PRO A 95 -11.68 -24.50 -49.23
N HIS A 96 -11.20 -23.57 -50.08
CA HIS A 96 -10.61 -22.29 -49.66
C HIS A 96 -11.47 -21.47 -48.68
N LYS A 97 -12.81 -21.57 -48.79
CA LYS A 97 -13.75 -20.90 -47.86
C LYS A 97 -13.64 -21.42 -46.43
N ARG A 98 -13.43 -22.74 -46.24
CA ARG A 98 -13.23 -23.34 -44.90
C ARG A 98 -11.88 -22.96 -44.30
N LEU A 99 -10.84 -22.89 -45.12
CA LEU A 99 -9.52 -22.40 -44.68
C LEU A 99 -9.55 -20.92 -44.27
N LEU A 100 -10.26 -20.06 -45.02
CA LEU A 100 -10.43 -18.66 -44.62
C LEU A 100 -11.14 -18.54 -43.27
N SER A 101 -12.25 -19.27 -43.11
CA SER A 101 -13.03 -19.27 -41.87
C SER A 101 -12.19 -19.76 -40.69
N ALA A 102 -11.39 -20.81 -40.88
CA ALA A 102 -10.47 -21.31 -39.87
C ALA A 102 -9.39 -20.26 -39.51
N THR A 103 -8.86 -19.52 -40.48
CA THR A 103 -7.91 -18.43 -40.21
C THR A 103 -8.54 -17.30 -39.41
N ILE A 104 -9.76 -16.87 -39.74
CA ILE A 104 -10.48 -15.82 -39.00
C ILE A 104 -10.72 -16.28 -37.55
N ILE A 105 -11.25 -17.50 -37.37
CA ILE A 105 -11.52 -18.04 -36.03
C ILE A 105 -10.22 -18.15 -35.23
N LEU A 106 -9.15 -18.70 -35.83
CA LEU A 106 -7.86 -18.83 -35.14
C LEU A 106 -7.27 -17.45 -34.79
N SER A 107 -7.38 -16.46 -35.67
CA SER A 107 -6.91 -15.10 -35.37
C SER A 107 -7.69 -14.44 -34.24
N MET A 108 -9.01 -14.65 -34.17
CA MET A 108 -9.84 -14.14 -33.07
C MET A 108 -9.48 -14.81 -31.73
N VAL A 109 -9.19 -16.11 -31.74
CA VAL A 109 -8.75 -16.87 -30.55
C VAL A 109 -7.36 -16.42 -30.09
N VAL A 110 -6.41 -16.29 -31.01
CA VAL A 110 -5.05 -15.81 -30.69
C VAL A 110 -5.09 -14.36 -30.21
N GLY A 111 -5.86 -13.50 -30.87
CA GLY A 111 -6.06 -12.13 -30.40
C GLY A 111 -6.70 -12.09 -29.01
N ALA A 112 -7.65 -12.98 -28.71
CA ALA A 112 -8.29 -13.02 -27.39
C ALA A 112 -7.29 -13.43 -26.32
N LEU A 113 -6.43 -14.39 -26.61
CA LEU A 113 -5.33 -14.80 -25.72
C LEU A 113 -4.34 -13.66 -25.48
N LEU A 114 -3.98 -12.90 -26.52
CA LEU A 114 -3.09 -11.74 -26.41
C LEU A 114 -3.71 -10.56 -25.66
N ALA A 115 -5.04 -10.48 -25.55
CA ALA A 115 -5.72 -9.44 -24.81
C ALA A 115 -5.77 -9.69 -23.29
N VAL A 116 -5.65 -10.96 -22.85
CA VAL A 116 -5.76 -11.35 -21.43
C VAL A 116 -4.84 -10.56 -20.49
N PRO A 117 -3.57 -10.25 -20.82
CA PRO A 117 -2.69 -9.51 -19.91
C PRO A 117 -3.11 -8.04 -19.69
N MET A 118 -3.90 -7.44 -20.59
CA MET A 118 -4.29 -6.02 -20.55
C MET A 118 -5.41 -5.78 -19.52
N THR A 119 -5.11 -5.97 -18.23
CA THR A 119 -6.08 -5.85 -17.13
C THR A 119 -5.95 -4.57 -16.31
N ASN A 120 -4.84 -3.84 -16.46
CA ASN A 120 -4.53 -2.68 -15.63
C ASN A 120 -5.29 -1.42 -16.10
N TRP A 121 -6.57 -1.35 -15.74
CA TRP A 121 -7.46 -0.26 -16.12
C TRP A 121 -7.08 1.09 -15.50
N THR A 122 -6.40 1.10 -14.35
CA THR A 122 -6.04 2.33 -13.64
C THR A 122 -5.04 3.18 -14.43
N ASP A 123 -4.15 2.56 -15.20
CA ASP A 123 -3.19 3.27 -16.06
C ASP A 123 -3.93 4.08 -17.14
N LEU A 124 -4.93 3.46 -17.79
CA LEU A 124 -5.76 4.15 -18.77
C LEU A 124 -6.61 5.25 -18.10
N ALA A 125 -7.18 4.99 -16.92
CA ALA A 125 -7.96 5.98 -16.18
C ALA A 125 -7.10 7.22 -15.84
N LEU A 126 -5.86 7.02 -15.38
CA LEU A 126 -4.91 8.10 -15.09
C LEU A 126 -4.50 8.86 -16.35
N VAL A 127 -4.34 8.19 -17.50
CA VAL A 127 -4.10 8.86 -18.78
C VAL A 127 -5.29 9.72 -19.22
N ARG A 128 -6.52 9.23 -19.05
CA ARG A 128 -7.74 9.95 -19.48
C ARG A 128 -8.08 11.13 -18.60
N HIS A 129 -7.80 11.04 -17.29
CA HIS A 129 -8.29 12.00 -16.30
C HIS A 129 -7.21 12.71 -15.49
N GLY A 130 -5.95 12.27 -15.59
CA GLY A 130 -4.82 12.77 -14.80
C GLY A 130 -4.67 14.29 -14.90
N LEU A 131 -4.67 14.95 -13.74
CA LEU A 131 -4.36 16.36 -13.63
C LEU A 131 -2.84 16.57 -13.75
N ALA A 132 -2.44 17.57 -14.54
CA ALA A 132 -1.04 17.97 -14.64
C ALA A 132 -0.45 18.29 -13.27
N PHE A 133 0.82 17.95 -13.06
CA PHE A 133 1.54 18.35 -11.85
C PHE A 133 1.80 19.86 -11.84
N GLY A 134 1.89 20.48 -13.03
CA GLY A 134 2.22 21.90 -13.18
C GLY A 134 3.71 22.16 -12.99
N GLU A 135 4.52 21.11 -13.09
CA GLU A 135 5.96 21.12 -12.85
C GLU A 135 6.65 20.34 -13.97
N ILE A 136 7.70 20.91 -14.52
CA ILE A 136 8.49 20.33 -15.62
C ILE A 136 9.82 19.84 -15.06
N GLU A 137 10.33 18.70 -15.52
CA GLU A 137 11.57 18.14 -14.99
C GLU A 137 12.86 18.89 -15.44
N GLY A 138 12.85 19.46 -16.65
CA GLY A 138 13.87 20.40 -17.14
C GLY A 138 14.98 19.82 -18.04
N ILE A 139 14.95 18.52 -18.37
CA ILE A 139 15.91 17.85 -19.26
C ILE A 139 15.26 17.51 -20.63
N LEU A 140 14.06 16.94 -20.59
CA LEU A 140 13.22 16.55 -21.74
C LEU A 140 11.96 17.44 -21.87
N ASP A 141 11.81 18.43 -21.00
CA ASP A 141 10.73 19.42 -20.96
C ASP A 141 9.33 18.78 -20.91
N ARG A 142 9.19 17.73 -20.08
CA ARG A 142 7.91 17.06 -19.83
C ARG A 142 7.37 17.37 -18.43
N ASP A 143 6.05 17.55 -18.34
CA ASP A 143 5.36 17.63 -17.05
C ASP A 143 5.53 16.30 -16.29
N LEU A 144 5.61 16.35 -14.97
CA LEU A 144 5.78 15.15 -14.15
C LEU A 144 4.62 14.16 -14.30
N GLY A 145 3.42 14.62 -14.64
CA GLY A 145 2.27 13.79 -14.99
C GLY A 145 2.50 12.90 -16.21
N PHE A 146 3.40 13.26 -17.12
CA PHE A 146 3.80 12.36 -18.22
C PHE A 146 4.43 11.07 -17.67
N TYR A 147 5.33 11.19 -16.70
CA TYR A 147 6.04 10.04 -16.13
C TYR A 147 5.16 9.21 -15.20
N VAL A 148 4.26 9.86 -14.45
CA VAL A 148 3.40 9.18 -13.48
C VAL A 148 2.17 8.55 -14.13
N TYR A 149 1.63 9.13 -15.21
CA TYR A 149 0.39 8.66 -15.84
C TYR A 149 0.62 8.02 -17.23
N TRP A 150 1.27 8.74 -18.15
CA TRP A 150 1.36 8.33 -19.56
C TRP A 150 2.42 7.26 -19.80
N LEU A 151 3.60 7.42 -19.20
CA LEU A 151 4.73 6.53 -19.44
C LEU A 151 4.46 5.06 -19.06
N PRO A 152 3.85 4.74 -17.89
CA PRO A 152 3.48 3.37 -17.54
C PRO A 152 2.53 2.75 -18.57
N PHE A 153 1.56 3.54 -19.03
CA PHE A 153 0.62 3.10 -20.08
C PHE A 153 1.33 2.84 -21.41
N GLU A 154 2.23 3.73 -21.82
CA GLU A 154 3.00 3.58 -23.06
C GLU A 154 3.92 2.36 -23.02
N GLU A 155 4.53 2.07 -21.87
CA GLU A 155 5.33 0.86 -21.67
C GLU A 155 4.49 -0.42 -21.68
N ALA A 156 3.29 -0.39 -21.08
CA ALA A 156 2.36 -1.52 -21.15
C ALA A 156 1.96 -1.82 -22.60
N LEU A 157 1.69 -0.78 -23.40
CA LEU A 157 1.43 -0.92 -24.84
C LEU A 157 2.64 -1.45 -25.61
N TYR A 158 3.84 -0.96 -25.30
CA TYR A 158 5.08 -1.46 -25.90
C TYR A 158 5.29 -2.93 -25.58
N LEU A 159 5.19 -3.34 -24.30
CA LEU A 159 5.37 -4.72 -23.85
C LEU A 159 4.33 -5.64 -24.51
N TRP A 160 3.06 -5.21 -24.57
CA TRP A 160 2.01 -5.95 -25.26
C TRP A 160 2.31 -6.13 -26.75
N THR A 161 2.76 -5.08 -27.43
CA THR A 161 3.10 -5.11 -28.86
C THR A 161 4.32 -6.01 -29.10
N LEU A 162 5.34 -5.90 -28.26
CA LEU A 162 6.55 -6.73 -28.31
C LEU A 162 6.20 -8.22 -28.17
N VAL A 163 5.45 -8.59 -27.12
CA VAL A 163 5.01 -9.97 -26.90
C VAL A 163 4.18 -10.46 -28.08
N SER A 164 3.23 -9.66 -28.56
CA SER A 164 2.41 -10.01 -29.73
C SER A 164 3.25 -10.28 -30.98
N VAL A 165 4.20 -9.39 -31.29
CA VAL A 165 5.08 -9.53 -32.46
C VAL A 165 6.01 -10.73 -32.32
N VAL A 166 6.64 -10.94 -31.15
CA VAL A 166 7.54 -12.07 -30.92
C VAL A 166 6.79 -13.39 -30.99
N SER A 167 5.66 -13.52 -30.28
CA SER A 167 4.87 -14.76 -30.25
C SER A 167 4.30 -15.10 -31.64
N LEU A 168 3.77 -14.14 -32.38
CA LEU A 168 3.23 -14.38 -33.72
C LEU A 168 4.33 -14.62 -34.76
N THR A 169 5.47 -13.92 -34.66
CA THR A 169 6.62 -14.19 -35.53
C THR A 169 7.16 -15.60 -35.30
N ALA A 170 7.30 -16.03 -34.04
CA ALA A 170 7.70 -17.39 -33.70
C ALA A 170 6.70 -18.42 -34.25
N MET A 171 5.40 -18.18 -34.08
CA MET A 171 4.34 -19.02 -34.65
C MET A 171 4.46 -19.12 -36.18
N VAL A 172 4.62 -17.98 -36.87
CA VAL A 172 4.78 -17.93 -38.34
C VAL A 172 6.02 -18.69 -38.80
N LEU A 173 7.14 -18.57 -38.09
CA LEU A 173 8.38 -19.30 -38.40
C LEU A 173 8.18 -20.82 -38.26
N VAL A 174 7.51 -21.27 -37.20
CA VAL A 174 7.17 -22.69 -37.01
C VAL A 174 6.26 -23.19 -38.13
N LEU A 175 5.24 -22.42 -38.51
CA LEU A 175 4.34 -22.79 -39.61
C LEU A 175 5.09 -22.85 -40.97
N TYR A 176 6.02 -21.94 -41.24
CA TYR A 176 6.84 -22.00 -42.45
C TYR A 176 7.81 -23.19 -42.46
N ALA A 177 8.38 -23.55 -41.30
CA ALA A 177 9.21 -24.75 -41.16
C ALA A 177 8.38 -26.03 -41.39
N LEU A 178 7.18 -26.13 -40.81
CA LEU A 178 6.27 -27.28 -40.97
C LEU A 178 5.81 -27.46 -42.42
N THR A 179 5.56 -26.37 -43.13
CA THR A 179 5.16 -26.39 -44.55
C THR A 179 6.32 -26.68 -45.51
N ARG A 180 7.55 -26.91 -45.00
CA ARG A 180 8.80 -27.09 -45.78
C ARG A 180 9.05 -25.97 -46.81
N SER A 181 8.50 -24.78 -46.57
CA SER A 181 8.67 -23.61 -47.44
C SER A 181 10.03 -22.93 -47.27
N LEU A 182 10.73 -23.26 -46.19
CA LEU A 182 12.14 -22.97 -45.95
C LEU A 182 12.96 -24.24 -46.27
N ARG A 183 13.61 -24.27 -47.44
CA ARG A 183 14.52 -25.37 -47.80
C ARG A 183 15.96 -25.01 -47.43
N LEU A 184 16.60 -25.89 -46.65
CA LEU A 184 18.05 -25.92 -46.48
C LEU A 184 18.66 -26.71 -47.64
N GLU A 185 18.98 -26.04 -48.75
CA GLU A 185 19.75 -26.62 -49.86
C GLU A 185 21.25 -26.40 -49.59
N GLY A 186 21.89 -27.41 -48.98
CA GLY A 186 23.30 -27.34 -48.60
C GLY A 186 23.57 -26.21 -47.59
N ARG A 187 24.43 -25.24 -47.96
CA ARG A 187 24.85 -24.11 -47.11
C ARG A 187 24.03 -22.82 -47.37
N ARG A 188 22.95 -22.88 -48.16
CA ARG A 188 22.10 -21.73 -48.52
C ARG A 188 20.64 -21.97 -48.15
N ILE A 189 20.03 -20.98 -47.51
CA ILE A 189 18.59 -20.99 -47.17
C ILE A 189 17.84 -20.45 -48.40
N ALA A 190 17.15 -21.32 -49.13
CA ALA A 190 16.29 -20.93 -50.25
C ALA A 190 14.87 -20.67 -49.72
N ALA A 191 14.45 -19.40 -49.74
CA ALA A 191 13.10 -18.97 -49.37
C ALA A 191 12.36 -18.43 -50.60
N SER A 192 11.06 -18.72 -50.71
CA SER A 192 10.22 -18.18 -51.78
C SER A 192 10.10 -16.65 -51.70
N THR A 193 9.82 -15.99 -52.84
CA THR A 193 9.67 -14.53 -52.90
C THR A 193 8.64 -13.99 -51.91
N HIS A 194 7.54 -14.74 -51.70
CA HIS A 194 6.49 -14.38 -50.76
C HIS A 194 6.95 -14.50 -49.30
N VAL A 195 7.56 -15.63 -48.93
CA VAL A 195 8.11 -15.85 -47.57
C VAL A 195 9.16 -14.79 -47.24
N ARG A 196 10.04 -14.48 -48.20
CA ARG A 196 11.05 -13.42 -48.04
C ARG A 196 10.41 -12.05 -47.74
N ARG A 197 9.42 -11.63 -48.53
CA ARG A 197 8.75 -10.33 -48.33
C ARG A 197 8.07 -10.26 -46.95
N HIS A 198 7.41 -11.34 -46.53
CA HIS A 198 6.75 -11.40 -45.23
C HIS A 198 7.77 -11.35 -44.08
N LEU A 199 8.83 -12.16 -44.13
CA LEU A 199 9.89 -12.14 -43.11
C LEU A 199 10.62 -10.81 -43.05
N SER A 200 10.84 -10.13 -44.19
CA SER A 200 11.41 -8.78 -44.20
C SER A 200 10.47 -7.74 -43.61
N ALA A 201 9.16 -7.86 -43.81
CA ALA A 201 8.16 -6.98 -43.17
C ALA A 201 8.14 -7.18 -41.64
N LEU A 202 8.20 -8.44 -41.17
CA LEU A 202 8.31 -8.75 -39.74
C LEU A 202 9.64 -8.26 -39.15
N GLY A 203 10.76 -8.43 -39.86
CA GLY A 203 12.06 -7.89 -39.44
C GLY A 203 12.08 -6.36 -39.35
N ALA A 204 11.44 -5.67 -40.31
CA ALA A 204 11.26 -4.21 -40.24
C ALA A 204 10.39 -3.80 -39.05
N LEU A 205 9.31 -4.53 -38.76
CA LEU A 205 8.47 -4.27 -37.59
C LEU A 205 9.24 -4.44 -36.26
N VAL A 206 10.10 -5.47 -36.16
CA VAL A 206 10.99 -5.64 -34.99
C VAL A 206 11.96 -4.46 -34.85
N LEU A 207 12.50 -3.93 -35.95
CA LEU A 207 13.35 -2.74 -35.91
C LEU A 207 12.59 -1.47 -35.50
N VAL A 208 11.31 -1.32 -35.88
CA VAL A 208 10.45 -0.24 -35.38
C VAL A 208 10.19 -0.39 -33.88
N LEU A 209 9.95 -1.61 -33.40
CA LEU A 209 9.83 -1.87 -31.96
C LEU A 209 11.12 -1.56 -31.21
N LEU A 210 12.27 -1.90 -31.79
CA LEU A 210 13.56 -1.55 -31.21
C LEU A 210 13.77 -0.03 -31.17
N ALA A 211 13.34 0.69 -32.21
CA ALA A 211 13.33 2.16 -32.21
C ALA A 211 12.45 2.74 -31.09
N TRP A 212 11.25 2.18 -30.88
CA TRP A 212 10.38 2.55 -29.78
C TRP A 212 11.03 2.24 -28.42
N SER A 213 11.65 1.06 -28.27
CA SER A 213 12.39 0.68 -27.05
C SER A 213 13.46 1.70 -26.68
N TYR A 214 14.31 2.11 -27.63
CA TYR A 214 15.35 3.10 -27.34
C TYR A 214 14.78 4.48 -26.99
N ARG A 215 13.62 4.84 -27.54
CA ARG A 215 12.91 6.06 -27.12
C ARG A 215 12.44 5.95 -25.66
N LEU A 216 11.93 4.79 -25.25
CA LEU A 216 11.51 4.55 -23.86
C LEU A 216 12.71 4.51 -22.91
N ASP A 217 13.82 3.87 -23.30
CA ASP A 217 15.08 3.83 -22.54
C ASP A 217 15.55 5.25 -22.16
N ALA A 218 15.36 6.24 -23.04
CA ALA A 218 15.71 7.65 -22.75
C ALA A 218 14.87 8.26 -21.60
N PHE A 219 13.62 7.86 -21.42
CA PHE A 219 12.78 8.29 -20.29
C PHE A 219 13.08 7.49 -19.02
N ASP A 220 13.39 6.21 -19.15
CA ASP A 220 13.83 5.35 -18.05
C ASP A 220 15.14 5.81 -17.44
N LEU A 221 16.04 6.38 -18.24
CA LEU A 221 17.30 6.90 -17.77
C LEU A 221 17.13 7.99 -16.69
N LEU A 222 16.08 8.81 -16.76
CA LEU A 222 15.79 9.82 -15.73
C LEU A 222 15.25 9.20 -14.44
N GLN A 223 14.68 7.99 -14.49
CA GLN A 223 14.08 7.31 -13.35
C GLN A 223 15.07 6.37 -12.65
N TYR A 224 15.92 5.72 -13.43
CA TYR A 224 16.83 4.68 -12.96
C TYR A 224 18.29 5.10 -12.97
N GLY A 225 18.70 6.13 -13.73
CA GLY A 225 20.08 6.62 -13.81
C GLY A 225 21.13 5.56 -14.20
N SER A 226 22.37 5.97 -14.47
CA SER A 226 23.49 5.01 -14.55
C SER A 226 24.38 5.01 -13.31
N GLY A 227 24.22 5.99 -12.42
CA GLY A 227 25.02 6.16 -11.21
C GLY A 227 24.61 5.28 -10.03
N ALA A 228 25.36 5.40 -8.93
CA ALA A 228 25.07 4.69 -7.69
C ALA A 228 23.64 5.00 -7.19
N GLU A 229 22.94 3.94 -6.73
CA GLU A 229 21.52 3.99 -6.34
C GLU A 229 20.58 4.56 -7.43
N GLY A 230 21.01 4.50 -8.69
CA GLY A 230 20.27 5.02 -9.81
C GLY A 230 20.27 6.55 -9.92
N LEU A 231 21.36 7.19 -9.51
CA LEU A 231 21.57 8.62 -9.74
C LEU A 231 21.74 8.91 -11.24
N PHE A 232 20.97 9.86 -11.75
CA PHE A 232 21.15 10.40 -13.10
C PHE A 232 22.39 11.31 -13.12
N LEU A 233 23.35 11.03 -14.00
CA LEU A 233 24.66 11.69 -14.03
C LEU A 233 24.82 12.66 -15.20
N HIS A 234 25.89 13.45 -15.18
CA HIS A 234 26.22 14.33 -16.29
C HIS A 234 26.45 13.57 -17.61
N ILE A 235 27.09 12.39 -17.53
CA ILE A 235 27.31 11.53 -18.69
C ILE A 235 25.99 11.03 -19.28
N ASP A 236 24.98 10.77 -18.44
CA ASP A 236 23.66 10.35 -18.88
C ASP A 236 22.99 11.44 -19.71
N HIS A 237 22.99 12.67 -19.19
CA HIS A 237 22.40 13.82 -19.88
C HIS A 237 23.12 14.14 -21.19
N ARG A 238 24.45 14.23 -21.18
CA ARG A 238 25.21 14.73 -22.36
C ARG A 238 25.50 13.66 -23.40
N PHE A 239 25.58 12.40 -23.01
CA PHE A 239 25.99 11.30 -23.89
C PHE A 239 24.91 10.24 -24.05
N THR A 240 24.54 9.53 -22.98
CA THR A 240 23.67 8.35 -23.05
C THR A 240 22.29 8.68 -23.65
N LEU A 241 21.67 9.77 -23.21
CA LEU A 241 20.38 10.21 -23.73
C LEU A 241 20.43 10.49 -25.24
N ARG A 242 21.50 11.11 -25.73
CA ARG A 242 21.68 11.37 -27.18
C ARG A 242 21.91 10.08 -27.96
N VAL A 243 22.62 9.13 -27.37
CA VAL A 243 22.85 7.80 -27.96
C VAL A 243 21.53 7.06 -28.14
N ASP A 244 20.64 7.08 -27.15
CA ASP A 244 19.34 6.40 -27.23
C ASP A 244 18.46 6.99 -28.33
N TRP A 245 18.40 8.32 -28.46
CA TRP A 245 17.70 8.98 -29.58
C TRP A 245 18.33 8.66 -30.95
N LEU A 246 19.66 8.62 -31.04
CA LEU A 246 20.36 8.25 -32.27
C LEU A 246 20.08 6.80 -32.66
N LEU A 247 20.16 5.87 -31.71
CA LEU A 247 19.85 4.46 -31.92
C LEU A 247 18.40 4.26 -32.34
N SER A 248 17.46 5.00 -31.73
CA SER A 248 16.06 5.02 -32.13
C SER A 248 15.89 5.43 -33.61
N ALA A 249 16.51 6.56 -34.01
CA ALA A 249 16.46 7.03 -35.39
C ALA A 249 17.14 6.06 -36.37
N MET A 250 18.29 5.49 -36.02
CA MET A 250 18.99 4.49 -36.84
C MET A 250 18.17 3.23 -37.04
N CYS A 251 17.47 2.74 -36.01
CA CYS A 251 16.58 1.58 -36.12
C CYS A 251 15.38 1.87 -37.02
N GLY A 252 14.79 3.07 -36.90
CA GLY A 252 13.72 3.51 -37.81
C GLY A 252 14.17 3.55 -39.28
N LEU A 253 15.36 4.10 -39.56
CA LEU A 253 15.92 4.12 -40.91
C LEU A 253 16.25 2.70 -41.42
N ALA A 254 16.83 1.87 -40.56
CA ALA A 254 17.14 0.48 -40.88
C ALA A 254 15.88 -0.34 -41.20
N ALA A 255 14.77 -0.10 -40.50
CA ALA A 255 13.49 -0.73 -40.79
C ALA A 255 13.04 -0.46 -42.23
N LEU A 256 13.15 0.79 -42.69
CA LEU A 256 12.82 1.18 -44.07
C LEU A 256 13.74 0.51 -45.09
N ILE A 257 15.04 0.42 -44.81
CA ILE A 257 16.02 -0.25 -45.68
C ILE A 257 15.73 -1.76 -45.75
N VAL A 258 15.52 -2.43 -44.63
CA VAL A 258 15.22 -3.87 -44.57
C VAL A 258 13.91 -4.18 -45.29
N LEU A 259 12.88 -3.35 -45.12
CA LEU A 259 11.61 -3.51 -45.82
C LEU A 259 11.79 -3.39 -47.35
N ARG A 260 12.50 -2.35 -47.81
CA ARG A 260 12.76 -2.11 -49.24
C ARG A 260 13.59 -3.23 -49.86
N THR A 261 14.69 -3.60 -49.21
CA THR A 261 15.65 -4.60 -49.73
C THR A 261 15.07 -6.01 -49.70
N GLY A 262 14.24 -6.32 -48.71
CA GLY A 262 13.44 -7.55 -48.68
C GLY A 262 12.46 -7.66 -49.86
N TRP A 263 11.86 -6.53 -50.25
CA TRP A 263 10.93 -6.46 -51.37
C TRP A 263 11.59 -6.68 -52.73
N THR A 264 12.80 -6.11 -52.92
CA THR A 264 13.62 -6.25 -54.15
C THR A 264 14.43 -7.53 -54.19
N GLY A 265 14.58 -8.23 -53.06
CA GLY A 265 15.25 -9.54 -52.96
C GLY A 265 16.75 -9.50 -52.64
N GLN A 266 17.25 -8.36 -52.18
CA GLN A 266 18.65 -8.15 -51.83
C GLN A 266 18.95 -8.55 -50.38
N LEU A 267 18.75 -9.83 -50.01
CA LEU A 267 18.88 -10.31 -48.61
C LEU A 267 20.22 -10.02 -47.95
N ARG A 268 21.32 -9.93 -48.72
CA ARG A 268 22.64 -9.57 -48.19
C ARG A 268 22.65 -8.17 -47.58
N THR A 269 21.98 -7.22 -48.21
CA THR A 269 21.91 -5.83 -47.71
C THR A 269 21.09 -5.76 -46.44
N ALA A 270 19.93 -6.42 -46.40
CA ALA A 270 19.12 -6.53 -45.19
C ALA A 270 19.91 -7.15 -44.02
N PHE A 271 20.66 -8.22 -44.26
CA PHE A 271 21.50 -8.86 -43.25
C PHE A 271 22.61 -7.91 -42.76
N VAL A 272 23.34 -7.26 -43.68
CA VAL A 272 24.39 -6.29 -43.33
C VAL A 272 23.82 -5.12 -42.53
N THR A 273 22.68 -4.56 -42.92
CA THR A 273 22.00 -3.49 -42.18
C THR A 273 21.63 -3.93 -40.76
N LEU A 274 21.06 -5.14 -40.61
CA LEU A 274 20.71 -5.68 -39.30
C LEU A 274 21.95 -5.91 -38.43
N THR A 275 23.02 -6.49 -38.99
CA THR A 275 24.30 -6.68 -38.29
C THR A 275 24.91 -5.35 -37.87
N LEU A 276 24.88 -4.34 -38.75
CA LEU A 276 25.40 -3.02 -38.44
C LEU A 276 24.64 -2.37 -37.28
N VAL A 277 23.30 -2.38 -37.31
CA VAL A 277 22.47 -1.86 -36.21
C VAL A 277 22.77 -2.58 -34.91
N LEU A 278 22.86 -3.92 -34.93
CA LEU A 278 23.16 -4.71 -33.74
C LEU A 278 24.54 -4.38 -33.16
N VAL A 279 25.58 -4.30 -34.01
CA VAL A 279 26.94 -3.94 -33.60
C VAL A 279 26.99 -2.51 -33.07
N SER A 280 26.32 -1.56 -33.73
CA SER A 280 26.21 -0.18 -33.27
C SER A 280 25.50 -0.09 -31.92
N ALA A 281 24.39 -0.80 -31.73
CA ALA A 281 23.68 -0.82 -30.45
C ALA A 281 24.57 -1.34 -29.31
N ILE A 282 25.24 -2.48 -29.51
CA ILE A 282 26.15 -3.05 -28.50
C ILE A 282 27.31 -2.09 -28.23
N GLY A 283 27.92 -1.54 -29.28
CA GLY A 283 29.06 -0.63 -29.17
C GLY A 283 28.70 0.66 -28.45
N LEU A 284 27.62 1.34 -28.85
CA LEU A 284 27.23 2.63 -28.29
C LEU A 284 26.67 2.51 -26.86
N ARG A 285 25.99 1.41 -26.52
CA ARG A 285 25.31 1.28 -25.22
C ARG A 285 26.16 0.58 -24.15
N HIS A 286 27.00 -0.39 -24.51
CA HIS A 286 27.78 -1.13 -23.52
C HIS A 286 29.26 -0.75 -23.51
N ILE A 287 29.85 -0.47 -24.67
CA ILE A 287 31.28 -0.20 -24.77
C ILE A 287 31.55 1.29 -24.57
N ALA A 288 30.84 2.16 -25.29
CA ALA A 288 31.12 3.59 -25.28
C ALA A 288 31.04 4.24 -23.89
N PRO A 289 30.03 3.99 -23.03
CA PRO A 289 29.97 4.61 -21.71
C PRO A 289 31.17 4.25 -20.83
N THR A 290 31.66 3.00 -20.91
CA THR A 290 32.83 2.56 -20.13
C THR A 290 34.13 3.23 -20.58
N ILE A 291 34.26 3.54 -21.87
CA ILE A 291 35.41 4.27 -22.41
C ILE A 291 35.31 5.73 -21.98
N VAL A 292 34.15 6.34 -22.21
CA VAL A 292 33.88 7.76 -21.93
C VAL A 292 34.02 8.05 -20.43
N ALA A 293 33.53 7.17 -19.55
CA ALA A 293 33.66 7.30 -18.10
C ALA A 293 35.11 7.24 -17.59
N ARG A 294 36.04 6.64 -18.35
CA ARG A 294 37.48 6.59 -18.02
C ARG A 294 38.26 7.80 -18.54
N THR A 295 37.64 8.65 -19.35
CA THR A 295 38.31 9.84 -19.88
C THR A 295 38.15 11.02 -18.92
N ASP A 296 39.21 11.83 -18.80
CA ASP A 296 39.18 13.10 -18.05
C ASP A 296 38.33 14.18 -18.75
N ALA A 297 37.70 13.85 -19.89
CA ALA A 297 36.98 14.77 -20.76
C ALA A 297 35.83 15.53 -20.07
N PHE A 298 35.31 14.99 -18.96
CA PHE A 298 34.25 15.63 -18.19
C PHE A 298 34.68 16.13 -16.81
N GLY A 299 35.97 16.05 -16.48
CA GLY A 299 36.52 16.47 -15.19
C GLY A 299 36.15 15.56 -14.01
N GLU A 300 36.49 16.02 -12.81
CA GLU A 300 36.32 15.28 -11.56
C GLU A 300 34.82 14.99 -11.27
N PRO A 301 34.42 13.71 -11.06
CA PRO A 301 33.01 13.33 -10.88
C PRO A 301 32.29 14.12 -9.78
N ALA A 302 32.96 14.36 -8.64
CA ALA A 302 32.38 15.07 -7.51
C ALA A 302 31.91 16.49 -7.85
N ARG A 303 32.62 17.18 -8.75
CA ARG A 303 32.29 18.55 -9.17
C ARG A 303 31.37 18.56 -10.38
N ARG A 304 31.60 17.65 -11.33
CA ARG A 304 30.80 17.49 -12.54
C ARG A 304 29.34 17.12 -12.24
N ASP A 305 29.12 16.22 -11.29
CA ASP A 305 27.80 15.64 -11.02
C ASP A 305 27.03 16.38 -9.90
N GLN A 306 27.62 17.44 -9.34
CA GLN A 306 27.05 18.20 -8.21
C GLN A 306 25.63 18.74 -8.49
N ASP A 307 25.40 19.29 -9.69
CA ASP A 307 24.10 19.85 -10.08
C ASP A 307 23.01 18.76 -10.17
N TYR A 308 23.38 17.54 -10.58
CA TYR A 308 22.46 16.42 -10.66
C TYR A 308 22.15 15.81 -9.29
N VAL A 309 23.14 15.80 -8.38
CA VAL A 309 22.92 15.47 -6.97
C VAL A 309 21.96 16.49 -6.33
N ALA A 310 22.15 17.78 -6.59
CA ALA A 310 21.26 18.84 -6.12
C ALA A 310 19.85 18.71 -6.70
N SER A 311 19.74 18.38 -7.99
CA SER A 311 18.46 18.09 -8.64
C SER A 311 17.77 16.89 -7.97
N ARG A 312 18.48 15.78 -7.75
CA ARG A 312 17.91 14.62 -7.05
C ARG A 312 17.41 14.96 -5.66
N ALA A 313 18.15 15.76 -4.91
CA ALA A 313 17.71 16.25 -3.60
C ALA A 313 16.40 17.04 -3.72
N LEU A 314 16.29 17.96 -4.70
CA LEU A 314 15.10 18.77 -4.93
C LEU A 314 13.87 17.93 -5.31
N PHE A 315 14.02 17.00 -6.26
CA PHE A 315 12.92 16.11 -6.68
C PHE A 315 12.50 15.15 -5.57
N SER A 316 13.45 14.59 -4.83
CA SER A 316 13.17 13.69 -3.70
C SER A 316 12.43 14.41 -2.57
N ARG A 317 12.88 15.62 -2.17
CA ARG A 317 12.21 16.41 -1.14
C ARG A 317 10.75 16.69 -1.51
N ARG A 318 10.48 17.01 -2.78
CA ARG A 318 9.11 17.19 -3.29
C ARG A 318 8.33 15.88 -3.27
N ALA A 319 8.92 14.79 -3.77
CA ALA A 319 8.23 13.51 -3.98
C ALA A 319 7.81 12.81 -2.68
N PHE A 320 8.56 13.00 -1.59
CA PHE A 320 8.28 12.45 -0.25
C PHE A 320 7.78 13.50 0.74
N ASP A 321 7.38 14.67 0.26
CA ASP A 321 6.81 15.76 1.05
C ASP A 321 7.69 16.29 2.18
N VAL A 322 9.02 16.29 2.03
CA VAL A 322 9.96 16.80 3.05
C VAL A 322 9.70 18.26 3.42
N ASP A 323 9.23 19.06 2.45
CA ASP A 323 8.85 20.46 2.68
C ASP A 323 7.63 20.62 3.62
N GLY A 324 6.90 19.53 3.89
CA GLY A 324 5.82 19.47 4.87
C GLY A 324 6.27 19.33 6.32
N ILE A 325 7.55 19.04 6.58
CA ILE A 325 8.11 18.96 7.93
C ILE A 325 8.16 20.37 8.55
N ARG A 326 7.61 20.50 9.76
CA ARG A 326 7.54 21.79 10.48
C ARG A 326 8.53 21.83 11.65
N PRO A 327 9.12 22.99 11.98
CA PRO A 327 9.86 23.12 13.22
C PRO A 327 8.92 22.93 14.41
N ALA A 328 9.37 22.20 15.44
CA ALA A 328 8.57 21.90 16.63
C ALA A 328 8.51 23.06 17.66
N GLN A 329 9.34 24.09 17.49
CA GLN A 329 9.62 25.12 18.50
C GLN A 329 8.34 25.75 19.08
N GLY A 330 8.06 25.47 20.36
CA GLY A 330 6.90 26.01 21.10
C GLY A 330 5.53 25.45 20.72
N VAL A 331 5.48 24.40 19.87
CA VAL A 331 4.22 23.82 19.36
C VAL A 331 3.99 22.41 19.89
N LEU A 332 5.04 21.59 19.93
CA LEU A 332 4.98 20.22 20.41
C LEU A 332 5.57 20.17 21.83
N GLU A 333 4.71 19.95 22.82
CA GLU A 333 5.13 19.73 24.20
C GLU A 333 4.90 18.28 24.58
N LEU A 334 5.96 17.69 25.12
CA LEU A 334 5.96 16.36 25.70
C LEU A 334 6.25 16.48 27.20
N PRO A 335 5.22 16.69 28.02
CA PRO A 335 5.39 16.76 29.47
C PRO A 335 6.00 15.46 29.97
N MET A 336 6.97 15.53 30.89
CA MET A 336 7.56 14.33 31.51
C MET A 336 6.50 13.38 32.12
N ALA A 337 5.37 13.92 32.56
CA ALA A 337 4.24 13.17 33.09
C ALA A 337 3.50 12.29 32.06
N SER A 338 3.61 12.57 30.75
CA SER A 338 2.96 11.76 29.70
C SER A 338 3.82 10.60 29.20
N LEU A 339 5.12 10.57 29.50
CA LEU A 339 6.03 9.48 29.13
C LEU A 339 5.56 8.08 29.55
N PRO A 340 4.95 7.87 30.73
CA PRO A 340 4.40 6.56 31.11
C PRO A 340 3.17 6.13 30.29
N LEU A 341 2.48 7.05 29.61
CA LEU A 341 1.30 6.80 28.77
C LEU A 341 1.68 6.68 27.28
N ARG A 342 2.46 5.66 26.92
CA ARG A 342 2.60 5.24 25.52
C ARG A 342 1.37 4.46 25.07
N ALA A 343 0.35 5.15 24.59
CA ALA A 343 -0.84 4.47 24.07
C ALA A 343 -0.43 3.36 23.09
N SER A 344 -0.65 2.10 23.47
CA SER A 344 -0.71 1.06 22.45
C SER A 344 -1.81 1.47 21.50
N LEU A 345 -1.58 1.36 20.20
CA LEU A 345 -2.55 1.73 19.15
C LEU A 345 -3.89 0.97 19.27
N TRP A 346 -4.02 0.07 20.25
CA TRP A 346 -5.12 -0.84 20.51
C TRP A 346 -5.60 -0.71 21.96
N ASP A 347 -6.06 0.44 22.42
CA ASP A 347 -6.51 0.58 23.82
C ASP A 347 -7.52 -0.53 24.23
N GLU A 348 -7.21 -1.23 25.32
CA GLU A 348 -7.98 -2.37 25.84
C GLU A 348 -9.41 -1.93 26.22
N ARG A 349 -9.57 -0.76 26.83
CA ARG A 349 -10.88 -0.22 27.23
C ARG A 349 -11.71 0.18 26.02
N THR A 350 -11.03 0.66 24.99
CA THR A 350 -11.59 1.00 23.68
C THR A 350 -12.12 -0.23 22.97
N LEU A 351 -11.34 -1.32 22.90
CA LEU A 351 -11.75 -2.62 22.34
C LEU A 351 -12.89 -3.25 23.14
N ILE A 352 -12.76 -3.32 24.46
CA ILE A 352 -13.76 -3.98 25.34
C ILE A 352 -15.10 -3.25 25.31
N GLY A 353 -15.11 -1.91 25.35
CA GLY A 353 -16.36 -1.16 25.33
C GLY A 353 -16.97 -0.97 23.94
N GLY A 354 -16.20 -1.10 22.85
CA GLY A 354 -16.69 -0.96 21.47
C GLY A 354 -17.23 -2.27 20.88
N LEU A 355 -16.75 -3.40 21.39
CA LEU A 355 -17.22 -4.75 21.08
C LEU A 355 -18.30 -5.23 22.07
N GLY A 356 -19.08 -4.33 22.67
CA GLY A 356 -19.93 -4.57 23.84
C GLY A 356 -20.62 -5.95 23.93
N ALA A 357 -20.61 -6.52 25.15
CA ALA A 357 -21.31 -7.72 25.62
C ALA A 357 -21.04 -9.07 24.92
N SER A 358 -20.43 -9.13 23.73
CA SER A 358 -20.01 -10.42 23.13
C SER A 358 -18.71 -10.96 23.74
N LEU A 359 -17.99 -10.13 24.49
CA LEU A 359 -16.89 -10.53 25.35
C LEU A 359 -17.44 -11.13 26.65
N SER A 360 -18.00 -12.35 26.56
CA SER A 360 -18.12 -13.14 27.78
C SER A 360 -16.71 -13.47 28.24
N PRO A 361 -16.35 -13.22 29.52
CA PRO A 361 -15.16 -13.86 30.07
C PRO A 361 -15.40 -15.36 29.89
N SER A 362 -14.56 -16.05 29.12
CA SER A 362 -14.53 -17.49 29.23
C SER A 362 -14.13 -17.77 30.68
N ARG A 363 -15.11 -18.17 31.49
CA ARG A 363 -14.86 -18.64 32.86
C ARG A 363 -13.91 -19.85 32.89
N ASP A 364 -13.62 -20.43 31.72
CA ASP A 364 -12.74 -21.57 31.54
C ASP A 364 -11.26 -21.21 31.36
N ALA A 365 -10.91 -19.92 31.21
CA ALA A 365 -9.52 -19.48 31.23
C ALA A 365 -9.03 -19.18 32.66
N GLY A 366 -9.15 -20.17 33.54
CA GLY A 366 -8.41 -20.21 34.80
C GLY A 366 -9.23 -20.39 36.08
N VAL A 367 -9.80 -21.57 36.27
CA VAL A 367 -9.83 -22.25 37.58
C VAL A 367 -9.61 -23.74 37.31
N LEU A 368 -8.42 -24.25 37.67
CA LEU A 368 -8.23 -25.68 37.87
C LEU A 368 -9.21 -26.08 38.98
N ASP A 369 -10.22 -26.87 38.61
CA ASP A 369 -11.06 -27.57 39.58
C ASP A 369 -10.15 -28.52 40.37
N LEU A 370 -9.87 -28.18 41.63
CA LEU A 370 -8.99 -28.96 42.50
C LEU A 370 -9.71 -30.16 43.13
N ASP A 371 -10.98 -30.40 42.79
CA ASP A 371 -11.78 -31.49 43.34
C ASP A 371 -12.24 -32.53 42.29
N ALA A 372 -11.68 -32.52 41.08
CA ALA A 372 -11.89 -33.62 40.14
C ALA A 372 -11.08 -34.84 40.60
N GLU A 373 -11.79 -35.90 41.03
CA GLU A 373 -11.19 -37.19 41.39
C GLU A 373 -10.22 -37.68 40.30
N PRO A 374 -9.08 -38.29 40.69
CA PRO A 374 -8.09 -38.72 39.74
C PRO A 374 -8.62 -39.95 38.98
N ASP A 375 -9.07 -39.73 37.75
CA ASP A 375 -9.27 -40.83 36.83
C ASP A 375 -7.89 -41.39 36.46
N SER A 376 -7.66 -42.60 36.94
CA SER A 376 -6.45 -43.37 36.72
C SER A 376 -6.45 -43.87 35.29
N ASP A 377 -5.84 -43.12 34.37
CA ASP A 377 -5.04 -43.69 33.29
C ASP A 377 -4.27 -42.60 32.53
N GLY A 378 -2.99 -42.88 32.29
CA GLY A 378 -2.00 -41.87 31.98
C GLY A 378 -2.19 -41.15 30.64
N GLU A 379 -2.19 -39.81 30.68
CA GLU A 379 -1.84 -38.98 29.51
C GLU A 379 -1.43 -37.53 29.88
N GLY A 380 -0.34 -37.37 30.64
CA GLY A 380 0.27 -36.05 30.94
C GLY A 380 0.96 -35.34 29.76
N ARG A 381 0.51 -35.53 28.51
CA ARG A 381 1.19 -35.02 27.29
C ARG A 381 0.30 -34.34 26.26
N ARG A 382 -1.02 -34.23 26.48
CA ARG A 382 -1.94 -33.60 25.50
C ARG A 382 -2.22 -32.12 25.74
N ALA A 383 -2.37 -31.66 26.98
CA ALA A 383 -2.68 -30.24 27.26
C ALA A 383 -1.56 -29.27 26.83
N ASP A 384 -0.30 -29.66 27.06
CA ASP A 384 0.88 -28.83 26.76
C ASP A 384 1.16 -28.68 25.25
N ARG A 385 0.55 -29.55 24.42
CA ARG A 385 0.84 -29.65 22.98
C ARG A 385 -0.13 -28.84 22.09
N VAL A 386 -1.29 -28.45 22.63
CA VAL A 386 -2.29 -27.64 21.90
C VAL A 386 -2.01 -26.14 22.09
N GLY A 387 -1.71 -25.70 23.32
CA GLY A 387 -1.35 -24.30 23.60
C GLY A 387 -0.02 -23.86 22.95
N SER A 388 1.00 -24.72 22.97
CA SER A 388 2.31 -24.44 22.37
C SER A 388 2.28 -24.34 20.83
N ARG A 389 1.38 -25.05 20.16
CA ARG A 389 1.24 -25.01 18.69
C ARG A 389 0.61 -23.71 18.18
N LEU A 390 -0.36 -23.14 18.91
CA LEU A 390 -1.01 -21.87 18.58
C LEU A 390 -0.04 -20.69 18.76
N LEU A 391 0.79 -20.72 19.81
CA LEU A 391 1.79 -19.68 20.11
C LEU A 391 2.88 -19.53 19.05
N HIS A 392 3.24 -20.61 18.35
CA HIS A 392 4.30 -20.60 17.34
C HIS A 392 3.85 -20.09 15.96
N ARG A 393 2.56 -19.77 15.79
CA ARG A 393 1.99 -19.22 14.55
C ARG A 393 1.46 -17.80 14.70
N MET A 394 1.88 -17.06 15.71
CA MET A 394 1.52 -15.66 15.89
C MET A 394 2.73 -14.74 15.73
N VAL A 395 2.50 -13.53 15.22
CA VAL A 395 3.50 -12.45 15.12
C VAL A 395 2.93 -11.21 15.78
N ASP A 396 3.78 -10.44 16.46
CA ASP A 396 3.38 -9.18 17.10
C ASP A 396 2.82 -8.22 16.03
N ALA A 397 1.58 -7.77 16.21
CA ALA A 397 0.86 -6.92 15.27
C ALA A 397 1.20 -5.44 15.41
N ALA A 398 1.66 -5.05 16.60
CA ALA A 398 2.16 -3.72 16.92
C ALA A 398 3.33 -3.85 17.91
N PRO A 399 4.29 -2.92 17.91
CA PRO A 399 5.28 -2.85 18.96
C PRO A 399 4.57 -2.50 20.29
N MET A 400 5.06 -3.04 21.41
CA MET A 400 4.34 -2.94 22.69
C MET A 400 4.14 -1.48 23.11
N GLY A 401 2.90 -1.11 23.41
CA GLY A 401 2.56 0.15 24.04
C GLY A 401 2.41 0.01 25.55
N TRP A 402 2.55 1.12 26.27
CA TRP A 402 2.45 1.25 27.72
C TRP A 402 1.29 2.17 28.10
N THR A 403 0.27 1.67 28.75
CA THR A 403 -0.88 2.48 29.17
C THR A 403 -0.99 2.56 30.69
N MET A 404 -1.82 3.47 31.18
CA MET A 404 -2.21 3.54 32.59
C MET A 404 -3.62 2.97 32.74
N ALA A 405 -3.74 1.81 33.38
CA ALA A 405 -5.02 1.17 33.73
C ALA A 405 -5.18 1.17 35.26
N ASP A 406 -6.26 1.79 35.75
CA ASP A 406 -6.61 1.85 37.19
C ASP A 406 -5.48 2.35 38.09
N GLY A 407 -4.76 3.39 37.64
CA GLY A 407 -3.63 3.97 38.37
C GLY A 407 -2.35 3.14 38.33
N ARG A 408 -2.28 2.08 37.50
CA ARG A 408 -1.10 1.24 37.31
C ARG A 408 -0.63 1.25 35.86
N ILE A 409 0.67 1.19 35.64
CA ILE A 409 1.25 1.08 34.30
C ILE A 409 1.06 -0.37 33.82
N ALA A 410 0.54 -0.55 32.61
CA ALA A 410 0.35 -1.84 31.98
C ALA A 410 0.90 -1.84 30.55
N ALA A 411 1.59 -2.90 30.16
CA ALA A 411 2.03 -3.10 28.78
C ALA A 411 0.93 -3.82 27.99
N LEU A 412 0.64 -3.35 26.79
CA LEU A 412 -0.31 -4.01 25.89
C LEU A 412 0.44 -4.64 24.71
N LEU A 413 0.26 -5.94 24.55
CA LEU A 413 0.80 -6.72 23.45
C LEU A 413 -0.35 -7.21 22.57
N VAL A 414 -0.29 -6.90 21.28
CA VAL A 414 -1.25 -7.40 20.30
C VAL A 414 -0.52 -8.35 19.34
N ARG A 415 -1.04 -9.55 19.18
CA ARG A 415 -0.51 -10.59 18.30
C ARG A 415 -1.53 -10.94 17.24
N ARG A 416 -1.08 -10.92 15.98
CA ARG A 416 -1.88 -11.36 14.83
C ARG A 416 -1.50 -12.80 14.45
N PRO A 417 -2.45 -13.59 13.94
CA PRO A 417 -2.17 -14.90 13.40
C PRO A 417 -1.33 -14.81 12.11
N VAL A 418 -0.41 -15.76 11.90
CA VAL A 418 0.45 -15.89 10.70
C VAL A 418 -0.30 -16.58 9.56
N ALA A 419 -1.34 -17.36 9.87
CA ALA A 419 -2.20 -18.04 8.90
C ALA A 419 -3.67 -18.02 9.37
N GLY A 420 -4.61 -18.02 8.42
CA GLY A 420 -6.05 -17.88 8.72
C GLY A 420 -6.61 -19.00 9.59
N GLY A 421 -7.47 -18.62 10.55
CA GLY A 421 -8.21 -19.53 11.43
C GLY A 421 -7.91 -19.41 12.93
N GLU A 422 -6.92 -18.60 13.34
CA GLU A 422 -6.62 -18.33 14.75
C GLU A 422 -7.00 -16.87 15.13
N PRO A 423 -7.52 -16.62 16.34
CA PRO A 423 -7.91 -15.27 16.77
C PRO A 423 -6.70 -14.41 17.11
N TRP A 424 -6.89 -13.09 16.99
CA TRP A 424 -5.91 -12.11 17.48
C TRP A 424 -5.82 -12.19 19.01
N ARG A 425 -4.62 -12.13 19.58
CA ARG A 425 -4.44 -12.13 21.04
C ARG A 425 -4.03 -10.74 21.52
N VAL A 426 -4.77 -10.19 22.48
CA VAL A 426 -4.40 -8.95 23.19
C VAL A 426 -4.07 -9.31 24.63
N SER A 427 -2.82 -9.17 25.03
CA SER A 427 -2.37 -9.41 26.40
C SER A 427 -2.09 -8.09 27.09
N LEU A 428 -2.74 -7.86 28.24
CA LEU A 428 -2.40 -6.76 29.15
C LEU A 428 -1.51 -7.31 30.27
N VAL A 429 -0.35 -6.69 30.44
CA VAL A 429 0.63 -7.06 31.45
C VAL A 429 0.75 -5.92 32.46
N ASP A 430 0.21 -6.11 33.67
CA ASP A 430 0.39 -5.17 34.79
C ASP A 430 1.90 -5.09 35.11
N ALA A 431 2.49 -3.89 35.01
CA ALA A 431 3.92 -3.68 35.22
C ALA A 431 4.31 -3.65 36.71
N THR A 432 3.32 -3.66 37.63
CA THR A 432 3.53 -3.63 39.08
C THR A 432 3.40 -5.00 39.75
N ARG A 433 2.75 -5.97 39.07
CA ARG A 433 2.70 -7.39 39.46
C ARG A 433 2.69 -8.23 38.18
N PRO A 434 3.58 -9.22 37.99
CA PRO A 434 3.63 -10.08 36.80
C PRO A 434 2.50 -11.12 36.78
N ALA A 435 1.27 -10.69 37.05
CA ALA A 435 0.05 -11.44 36.80
C ALA A 435 -0.47 -11.01 35.43
N VAL A 436 -0.32 -11.89 34.45
CA VAL A 436 -0.94 -11.72 33.14
C VAL A 436 -2.45 -11.89 33.34
N ARG A 437 -3.23 -10.84 33.08
CA ARG A 437 -4.66 -11.03 32.80
C ARG A 437 -4.75 -11.25 31.29
N ASP A 438 -4.67 -12.50 30.88
CA ASP A 438 -4.91 -12.89 29.49
C ASP A 438 -6.42 -12.80 29.26
N SER A 439 -6.87 -11.66 28.75
CA SER A 439 -8.16 -11.59 28.07
C SER A 439 -7.94 -12.22 26.70
N ALA A 440 -8.31 -13.48 26.53
CA ALA A 440 -8.45 -14.04 25.19
C ALA A 440 -9.57 -13.25 24.50
N ILE A 441 -9.19 -12.21 23.77
CA ILE A 441 -10.11 -11.60 22.81
C ILE A 441 -10.17 -12.60 21.67
N ASP A 442 -11.34 -13.22 21.48
CA ASP A 442 -11.68 -13.85 20.23
C ASP A 442 -12.50 -12.82 19.45
N PRO A 443 -11.86 -11.82 18.79
CA PRO A 443 -12.65 -10.75 18.18
C PRO A 443 -13.47 -11.28 17.00
N PHE A 444 -13.06 -12.43 16.46
CA PHE A 444 -13.70 -13.11 15.34
C PHE A 444 -13.49 -14.59 15.56
N ASP A 445 -14.47 -15.23 16.21
CA ASP A 445 -14.60 -16.68 16.11
C ASP A 445 -14.50 -16.99 14.62
N ALA A 446 -13.43 -17.67 14.17
CA ALA A 446 -13.23 -17.97 12.74
C ALA A 446 -14.32 -18.92 12.21
N ARG A 447 -15.20 -19.37 13.11
CA ARG A 447 -16.53 -19.91 12.83
C ARG A 447 -17.52 -19.26 13.78
N PRO A 448 -18.01 -18.04 13.51
CA PRO A 448 -19.16 -17.57 14.26
C PRO A 448 -20.26 -18.62 14.02
N ARG A 449 -20.99 -19.01 15.05
CA ARG A 449 -22.39 -19.35 14.81
C ARG A 449 -23.01 -18.09 14.22
N ASP A 450 -23.00 -18.00 12.90
CA ASP A 450 -23.30 -16.83 12.06
C ASP A 450 -24.78 -16.38 12.16
N HIS A 451 -25.44 -16.74 13.26
CA HIS A 451 -26.88 -16.64 13.52
C HIS A 451 -27.19 -15.91 14.85
N ASP A 452 -26.19 -15.65 15.71
CA ASP A 452 -26.43 -15.10 17.06
C ASP A 452 -26.26 -13.57 17.16
N GLY A 453 -25.73 -12.89 16.12
CA GLY A 453 -25.49 -11.44 16.11
C GLY A 453 -26.21 -10.72 14.96
N ALA A 454 -26.89 -9.61 15.27
CA ALA A 454 -27.64 -8.83 14.28
C ALA A 454 -26.76 -8.10 13.23
N TRP A 455 -25.50 -7.77 13.55
CA TRP A 455 -24.63 -6.91 12.74
C TRP A 455 -23.58 -7.68 11.91
N PRO A 456 -23.20 -7.19 10.69
CA PRO A 456 -22.34 -7.91 9.75
C PRO A 456 -20.90 -8.15 10.20
N LEU A 457 -20.41 -7.28 11.09
CA LEU A 457 -19.02 -7.11 11.52
C LEU A 457 -17.99 -7.04 10.36
N VAL A 458 -17.43 -5.86 10.15
CA VAL A 458 -16.35 -5.62 9.17
C VAL A 458 -15.05 -5.37 9.92
N ALA A 459 -14.03 -6.18 9.65
CA ALA A 459 -12.75 -6.07 10.33
C ALA A 459 -11.60 -6.74 9.56
N PRO A 460 -10.33 -6.44 9.89
CA PRO A 460 -9.18 -7.04 9.22
C PRO A 460 -9.15 -8.57 9.37
N GLY A 461 -9.08 -9.28 8.25
CA GLY A 461 -9.06 -10.73 8.17
C GLY A 461 -10.44 -11.41 8.12
N VAL A 462 -11.54 -10.67 8.29
CA VAL A 462 -12.90 -11.22 8.22
C VAL A 462 -13.27 -11.50 6.77
N SER A 463 -13.68 -12.74 6.48
CA SER A 463 -14.02 -13.17 5.12
C SER A 463 -15.44 -13.77 5.06
N GLY A 464 -15.89 -14.08 3.84
CA GLY A 464 -17.23 -14.62 3.61
C GLY A 464 -18.32 -13.54 3.52
N ALA A 465 -19.52 -13.99 3.15
CA ALA A 465 -20.70 -13.18 3.00
C ALA A 465 -21.68 -13.44 4.16
N GLN A 466 -22.42 -12.42 4.58
CA GLN A 466 -23.46 -12.56 5.61
C GLN A 466 -24.78 -12.00 5.12
N LEU A 467 -25.87 -12.68 5.49
CA LEU A 467 -27.24 -12.26 5.24
C LEU A 467 -27.77 -11.46 6.43
N ILE A 468 -28.42 -10.33 6.16
CA ILE A 468 -28.97 -9.43 7.19
C ILE A 468 -30.38 -9.00 6.79
N ASP A 469 -31.28 -8.92 7.76
CA ASP A 469 -32.55 -8.23 7.59
C ASP A 469 -32.37 -6.72 7.81
N ALA A 470 -32.55 -5.93 6.74
CA ALA A 470 -32.44 -4.47 6.82
C ALA A 470 -33.45 -3.83 7.78
N ALA A 471 -34.54 -4.53 8.13
CA ALA A 471 -35.51 -4.05 9.11
C ALA A 471 -34.95 -4.09 10.54
N GLU A 472 -34.08 -5.06 10.84
CA GLU A 472 -33.46 -5.20 12.17
C GLU A 472 -32.26 -4.28 12.33
N VAL A 473 -31.51 -4.04 11.25
CA VAL A 473 -30.26 -3.29 11.28
C VAL A 473 -30.23 -2.19 10.22
N PRO A 474 -30.85 -1.03 10.49
CA PRO A 474 -30.95 0.05 9.53
C PRO A 474 -29.58 0.68 9.23
N GLY A 475 -29.33 1.00 7.97
CA GLY A 475 -28.16 1.77 7.53
C GLY A 475 -26.92 0.95 7.17
N VAL A 476 -27.00 -0.38 7.20
CA VAL A 476 -25.95 -1.27 6.69
C VAL A 476 -25.94 -1.25 5.15
N PRO A 477 -24.85 -0.85 4.48
CA PRO A 477 -24.69 -1.02 3.04
C PRO A 477 -24.52 -2.50 2.68
N GLY A 478 -25.50 -3.05 1.96
CA GLY A 478 -25.48 -4.41 1.42
C GLY A 478 -26.22 -4.51 0.10
N ALA A 479 -25.91 -5.53 -0.70
CA ALA A 479 -26.61 -5.78 -1.96
C ALA A 479 -28.00 -6.37 -1.66
N SER A 480 -29.05 -5.82 -2.26
CA SER A 480 -30.41 -6.31 -2.02
C SER A 480 -30.66 -7.66 -2.69
N LEU A 481 -31.20 -8.60 -1.92
CA LEU A 481 -31.69 -9.91 -2.39
C LEU A 481 -33.21 -9.95 -2.57
N GLY A 482 -33.86 -8.78 -2.65
CA GLY A 482 -35.33 -8.68 -2.74
C GLY A 482 -35.94 -9.26 -4.02
N THR A 483 -35.15 -9.43 -5.09
CA THR A 483 -35.62 -9.95 -6.38
C THR A 483 -35.06 -11.34 -6.68
N THR A 484 -35.84 -12.18 -7.37
CA THR A 484 -35.40 -13.52 -7.80
C THR A 484 -34.17 -13.46 -8.71
N GLN A 485 -34.06 -12.43 -9.55
CA GLN A 485 -32.89 -12.22 -10.42
C GLN A 485 -31.61 -11.95 -9.59
N SER A 486 -31.70 -11.10 -8.55
CA SER A 486 -30.58 -10.83 -7.66
C SER A 486 -30.15 -12.09 -6.90
N ARG A 487 -31.11 -12.88 -6.41
CA ARG A 487 -30.83 -14.17 -5.74
C ARG A 487 -30.11 -15.15 -6.65
N ILE A 488 -30.57 -15.32 -7.89
CA ILE A 488 -29.91 -16.19 -8.88
C ILE A 488 -28.49 -15.70 -9.19
N ALA A 489 -28.31 -14.39 -9.37
CA ALA A 489 -27.00 -13.82 -9.66
C ALA A 489 -26.01 -14.04 -8.52
N HIS A 490 -26.41 -13.77 -7.27
CA HIS A 490 -25.57 -13.98 -6.08
C HIS A 490 -25.31 -15.46 -5.81
N ALA A 491 -26.32 -16.32 -5.93
CA ALA A 491 -26.18 -17.78 -5.78
C ALA A 491 -25.15 -18.35 -6.77
N TRP A 492 -25.22 -17.92 -8.04
CA TRP A 492 -24.28 -18.35 -9.07
C TRP A 492 -22.86 -17.81 -8.85
N ALA A 493 -22.74 -16.53 -8.49
CA ALA A 493 -21.45 -15.88 -8.29
C ALA A 493 -20.69 -16.46 -7.08
N LEU A 494 -21.38 -16.62 -5.95
CA LEU A 494 -20.83 -17.13 -4.70
C LEU A 494 -20.76 -18.66 -4.65
N ARG A 495 -21.35 -19.35 -5.64
CA ARG A 495 -21.51 -20.82 -5.68
C ARG A 495 -22.26 -21.36 -4.47
N ASP A 496 -23.25 -20.60 -4.00
CA ASP A 496 -24.07 -20.94 -2.85
C ASP A 496 -25.54 -21.03 -3.24
N ALA A 497 -26.03 -22.26 -3.41
CA ALA A 497 -27.42 -22.53 -3.79
C ALA A 497 -28.41 -22.24 -2.66
N THR A 498 -27.96 -22.11 -1.40
CA THR A 498 -28.84 -21.81 -0.27
C THR A 498 -29.47 -20.42 -0.39
N LEU A 499 -28.80 -19.49 -1.07
CA LEU A 499 -29.29 -18.14 -1.38
C LEU A 499 -30.56 -18.14 -2.25
N LEU A 500 -30.86 -19.23 -2.96
CA LEU A 500 -32.11 -19.39 -3.70
C LEU A 500 -33.29 -19.74 -2.79
N GLN A 501 -33.00 -20.34 -1.64
CA GLN A 501 -33.95 -20.83 -0.65
C GLN A 501 -34.05 -19.92 0.58
N ALA A 502 -33.45 -18.73 0.54
CA ALA A 502 -33.54 -17.73 1.59
C ALA A 502 -34.97 -17.13 1.66
N ASP A 503 -35.92 -17.95 2.12
CA ASP A 503 -37.34 -17.68 2.33
C ASP A 503 -37.60 -17.37 3.83
N THR A 504 -36.80 -16.48 4.44
CA THR A 504 -37.08 -16.01 5.79
C THR A 504 -37.99 -14.78 5.75
N ILE A 505 -39.10 -14.89 6.47
CA ILE A 505 -40.12 -13.95 7.03
C ILE A 505 -40.29 -12.53 6.42
N ASN A 506 -39.24 -11.85 5.92
CA ASN A 506 -39.26 -10.56 5.22
C ASN A 506 -38.36 -10.53 3.96
N ALA A 507 -38.67 -11.35 2.95
CA ALA A 507 -37.88 -11.49 1.71
C ALA A 507 -37.62 -10.17 0.91
N ARG A 508 -38.33 -9.07 1.20
CA ARG A 508 -38.11 -7.76 0.54
C ARG A 508 -36.97 -6.93 1.16
N ALA A 509 -36.63 -7.16 2.43
CA ALA A 509 -35.63 -6.39 3.17
C ALA A 509 -34.28 -7.09 3.31
N LEU A 510 -34.13 -8.29 2.74
CA LEU A 510 -32.90 -9.09 2.85
C LEU A 510 -31.73 -8.45 2.08
N LEU A 511 -30.62 -8.26 2.78
CA LEU A 511 -29.35 -7.77 2.25
C LEU A 511 -28.26 -8.84 2.37
N ILE A 512 -27.32 -8.83 1.43
CA ILE A 512 -26.07 -9.59 1.54
C ILE A 512 -24.89 -8.64 1.65
N VAL A 513 -24.07 -8.84 2.69
CA VAL A 513 -22.83 -8.08 2.92
C VAL A 513 -21.65 -8.96 2.56
N THR A 514 -20.98 -8.61 1.47
CA THR A 514 -19.75 -9.24 0.98
C THR A 514 -18.54 -8.34 1.23
N HIS A 515 -17.31 -8.87 1.09
CA HIS A 515 -16.07 -8.12 1.28
C HIS A 515 -16.00 -7.48 2.67
N ARG A 516 -16.05 -8.33 3.71
CA ARG A 516 -16.04 -7.93 5.12
C ARG A 516 -14.62 -7.65 5.65
N ASP A 517 -13.60 -7.89 4.85
CA ASP A 517 -12.23 -7.49 5.16
C ASP A 517 -12.02 -6.01 4.84
N VAL A 518 -11.38 -5.29 5.78
CA VAL A 518 -11.13 -3.84 5.67
C VAL A 518 -10.25 -3.52 4.46
N ARG A 519 -9.18 -4.27 4.23
CA ARG A 519 -8.25 -4.00 3.13
C ARG A 519 -8.89 -4.30 1.79
N GLU A 520 -9.55 -5.44 1.69
CA GLU A 520 -10.24 -5.92 0.49
C GLU A 520 -11.35 -4.93 0.06
N ARG A 521 -12.05 -4.34 1.03
CA ARG A 521 -13.09 -3.34 0.81
C ARG A 521 -12.52 -2.00 0.36
N VAL A 522 -11.48 -1.52 1.04
CA VAL A 522 -10.82 -0.25 0.68
C VAL A 522 -10.10 -0.37 -0.67
N GLU A 523 -9.49 -1.51 -0.98
CA GLU A 523 -8.83 -1.78 -2.28
C GLU A 523 -9.82 -1.65 -3.44
N ARG A 524 -11.04 -2.18 -3.27
CA ARG A 524 -12.09 -2.05 -4.30
C ARG A 524 -12.60 -0.61 -4.47
N LEU A 525 -12.67 0.18 -3.40
CA LEU A 525 -13.18 1.55 -3.45
C LEU A 525 -12.11 2.59 -3.81
N ALA A 526 -10.83 2.28 -3.55
CA ALA A 526 -9.72 3.20 -3.71
C ALA A 526 -8.50 2.50 -4.36
N PRO A 527 -8.66 1.82 -5.52
CA PRO A 527 -7.65 0.93 -6.11
C PRO A 527 -6.38 1.62 -6.60
N ILE A 528 -6.42 2.94 -6.73
CA ILE A 528 -5.33 3.77 -7.26
C ILE A 528 -4.35 4.22 -6.18
N PHE A 529 -4.70 4.05 -4.90
CA PHE A 529 -3.83 4.37 -3.78
C PHE A 529 -3.15 3.12 -3.26
N VAL A 530 -1.88 3.25 -2.89
CA VAL A 530 -1.18 2.22 -2.12
C VAL A 530 -1.68 2.30 -0.68
N GLN A 531 -2.10 1.15 -0.15
CA GLN A 531 -2.54 1.05 1.24
C GLN A 531 -1.34 0.96 2.18
N GLY A 532 -1.42 1.62 3.34
CA GLY A 532 -0.44 1.45 4.41
C GLY A 532 -0.40 0.03 4.97
N GLU A 533 0.71 -0.34 5.60
CA GLU A 533 0.93 -1.69 6.14
C GLU A 533 0.08 -2.02 7.37
N GLN A 534 -0.37 -0.98 8.08
CA GLN A 534 -1.10 -1.08 9.33
C GLN A 534 -2.55 -0.61 9.17
N VAL A 535 -3.47 -1.36 9.79
CA VAL A 535 -4.87 -0.94 10.00
C VAL A 535 -4.99 -0.59 11.47
N PHE A 536 -5.46 0.63 11.76
CA PHE A 536 -5.54 1.16 13.12
C PHE A 536 -6.99 1.20 13.59
N PRO A 537 -7.31 0.73 14.80
CA PRO A 537 -8.62 0.98 15.38
C PRO A 537 -8.71 2.43 15.86
N VAL A 538 -9.88 3.04 15.68
CA VAL A 538 -10.20 4.37 16.21
C VAL A 538 -11.60 4.30 16.79
N ARG A 539 -11.80 4.84 17.99
CA ARG A 539 -13.10 4.82 18.67
C ARG A 539 -13.70 6.21 18.76
N ASP A 540 -15.01 6.26 18.57
CA ASP A 540 -15.79 7.46 18.82
C ASP A 540 -17.12 7.06 19.49
N GLY A 541 -17.32 7.48 20.75
CA GLY A 541 -18.45 7.03 21.56
C GLY A 541 -18.44 5.51 21.72
N ASP A 542 -19.50 4.82 21.30
CA ASP A 542 -19.62 3.35 21.33
C ASP A 542 -19.35 2.69 19.97
N ARG A 543 -18.82 3.46 18.99
CA ARG A 543 -18.53 2.96 17.65
C ARG A 543 -17.05 2.74 17.44
N LEU A 544 -16.74 1.63 16.78
CA LEU A 544 -15.39 1.28 16.36
C LEU A 544 -15.22 1.56 14.86
N PHE A 545 -14.13 2.21 14.51
CA PHE A 545 -13.70 2.48 13.15
C PHE A 545 -12.32 1.88 12.90
N TRP A 546 -12.07 1.50 11.65
CA TRP A 546 -10.76 1.10 11.16
C TRP A 546 -10.20 2.22 10.28
N ALA A 547 -9.12 2.84 10.73
CA ALA A 547 -8.35 3.79 9.96
C ALA A 547 -7.26 3.07 9.16
N LEU A 548 -7.22 3.32 7.86
CA LEU A 548 -6.19 2.83 6.95
C LEU A 548 -5.68 3.98 6.09
N HIS A 549 -4.37 4.25 6.13
CA HIS A 549 -3.78 5.31 5.31
C HIS A 549 -3.68 4.89 3.85
N LEU A 550 -3.96 5.85 2.96
CA LEU A 550 -3.89 5.73 1.51
C LEU A 550 -2.88 6.71 0.96
N TYR A 551 -1.96 6.21 0.14
CA TYR A 551 -0.85 6.96 -0.41
C TYR A 551 -0.93 7.05 -1.94
N SER A 552 -0.79 8.26 -2.48
CA SER A 552 -0.40 8.44 -3.88
C SER A 552 1.04 8.01 -4.01
N ALA A 553 1.28 6.96 -4.78
CA ALA A 553 2.60 6.37 -4.94
C ALA A 553 2.91 6.09 -6.41
N SER A 554 4.18 6.28 -6.79
CA SER A 554 4.68 5.92 -8.12
C SER A 554 6.14 5.54 -8.02
N ASP A 555 6.53 4.53 -8.79
CA ASP A 555 7.92 4.12 -8.99
C ASP A 555 8.55 4.81 -10.21
N ARG A 556 7.80 5.67 -10.91
CA ARG A 556 8.19 6.29 -12.19
C ARG A 556 8.49 7.79 -12.11
N TYR A 557 8.34 8.39 -10.93
CA TYR A 557 8.64 9.80 -10.76
C TYR A 557 10.14 10.08 -11.02
N PRO A 558 10.47 10.98 -11.97
CA PRO A 558 11.83 11.12 -12.49
C PRO A 558 12.73 11.85 -11.49
N LEU A 559 14.04 11.59 -11.59
CA LEU A 559 15.12 12.25 -10.84
C LEU A 559 15.00 12.13 -9.31
N SER A 560 14.07 11.34 -8.78
CA SER A 560 13.85 11.19 -7.34
C SER A 560 14.52 9.93 -6.81
N GLN A 561 14.93 9.99 -5.54
CA GLN A 561 15.44 8.84 -4.79
C GLN A 561 14.36 7.76 -4.69
N ARG A 562 14.77 6.52 -4.91
CA ARG A 562 13.91 5.35 -4.73
C ARG A 562 14.06 4.81 -3.32
N TRP A 563 12.94 4.58 -2.64
CA TRP A 563 12.90 3.98 -1.31
C TRP A 563 12.08 2.69 -1.30
N GLN A 564 12.57 1.67 -0.60
CA GLN A 564 11.76 0.51 -0.23
C GLN A 564 10.82 0.92 0.91
N ILE A 565 9.51 0.89 0.63
CA ILE A 565 8.44 1.22 1.58
C ILE A 565 7.44 0.08 1.53
N GLY A 566 7.31 -0.62 2.66
CA GLY A 566 6.60 -1.89 2.76
C GLY A 566 7.00 -2.89 1.66
N GLY A 567 6.01 -3.39 0.93
CA GLY A 567 6.21 -4.37 -0.15
C GLY A 567 6.71 -3.80 -1.48
N GLY A 568 6.87 -2.49 -1.62
CA GLY A 568 7.17 -1.83 -2.91
C GLY A 568 8.40 -0.91 -2.88
N VAL A 569 8.88 -0.55 -4.08
CA VAL A 569 9.91 0.48 -4.29
C VAL A 569 9.25 1.68 -4.94
N TYR A 570 9.34 2.85 -4.32
CA TYR A 570 8.69 4.07 -4.81
C TYR A 570 9.70 5.20 -4.96
N SER A 571 9.54 6.02 -5.99
CA SER A 571 10.25 7.29 -6.18
C SER A 571 9.36 8.50 -5.86
N TYR A 572 8.06 8.28 -5.66
CA TYR A 572 7.07 9.23 -5.19
C TYR A 572 6.14 8.53 -4.21
N PHE A 573 5.93 9.14 -3.04
CA PHE A 573 5.09 8.55 -1.99
C PHE A 573 4.58 9.65 -1.06
N LYS A 574 3.29 9.97 -1.15
CA LYS A 574 2.63 11.01 -0.34
C LYS A 574 1.35 10.50 0.28
N LEU A 575 1.07 10.94 1.52
CA LEU A 575 -0.23 10.69 2.14
C LEU A 575 -1.30 11.48 1.38
N SER A 576 -2.35 10.78 0.95
CA SER A 576 -3.40 11.37 0.13
C SER A 576 -4.74 11.35 0.83
N ALA A 577 -5.07 10.24 1.50
CA ALA A 577 -6.28 10.14 2.30
C ALA A 577 -6.12 9.13 3.45
N THR A 578 -7.05 9.17 4.39
CA THR A 578 -7.26 8.11 5.39
C THR A 578 -8.64 7.51 5.17
N ALA A 579 -8.71 6.22 4.88
CA ALA A 579 -9.96 5.48 4.84
C ALA A 579 -10.41 5.18 6.27
N LEU A 580 -11.63 5.60 6.62
CA LEU A 580 -12.31 5.16 7.83
C LEU A 580 -13.40 4.16 7.48
N VAL A 581 -13.29 2.96 8.02
CA VAL A 581 -14.27 1.87 7.86
C VAL A 581 -14.99 1.65 9.17
N ASP A 582 -16.29 1.85 9.22
CA ASP A 582 -17.10 1.52 10.39
C ASP A 582 -17.12 -0.01 10.59
N ALA A 583 -16.74 -0.48 11.76
CA ALA A 583 -16.68 -1.91 12.06
C ALA A 583 -18.07 -2.57 12.11
N THR A 584 -19.12 -1.81 12.41
CA THR A 584 -20.49 -2.33 12.55
C THR A 584 -21.23 -2.31 11.22
N THR A 585 -21.19 -1.19 10.49
CA THR A 585 -21.91 -1.04 9.22
C THR A 585 -21.07 -1.44 8.01
N GLY A 586 -19.74 -1.36 8.10
CA GLY A 586 -18.85 -1.53 6.95
C GLY A 586 -18.81 -0.34 5.99
N ARG A 587 -19.46 0.79 6.33
CA ARG A 587 -19.36 2.01 5.51
C ARG A 587 -17.94 2.53 5.49
N VAL A 588 -17.46 2.88 4.30
CA VAL A 588 -16.14 3.47 4.08
C VAL A 588 -16.29 4.95 3.78
N ARG A 589 -15.48 5.78 4.41
CA ARG A 589 -15.32 7.21 4.08
C ARG A 589 -13.86 7.53 3.90
N LEU A 590 -13.50 8.17 2.79
CA LEU A 590 -12.11 8.61 2.55
C LEU A 590 -11.96 10.06 3.00
N ILE A 591 -11.03 10.31 3.92
CA ILE A 591 -10.72 11.65 4.41
C ILE A 591 -9.46 12.14 3.71
N PRO A 592 -9.55 13.11 2.78
CA PRO A 592 -8.36 13.64 2.13
C PRO A 592 -7.48 14.42 3.12
N VAL A 593 -6.19 14.53 2.81
CA VAL A 593 -5.31 15.51 3.48
C VAL A 593 -5.68 16.94 3.09
N ASP A 594 -5.27 17.92 3.89
CA ASP A 594 -5.59 19.35 3.66
C ASP A 594 -5.07 19.86 2.30
N ARG A 595 -3.94 19.31 1.83
CA ARG A 595 -3.30 19.67 0.55
C ARG A 595 -3.07 18.40 -0.29
N PRO A 596 -4.11 17.88 -0.93
CA PRO A 596 -3.99 16.66 -1.72
C PRO A 596 -3.13 16.90 -2.96
N ASP A 597 -2.32 15.91 -3.30
CA ASP A 597 -1.45 15.93 -4.46
C ASP A 597 -2.24 15.80 -5.79
N PRO A 598 -1.63 16.08 -6.96
CA PRO A 598 -2.33 16.01 -8.26
C PRO A 598 -2.99 14.65 -8.55
N LEU A 599 -2.39 13.53 -8.13
CA LEU A 599 -2.96 12.20 -8.32
C LEU A 599 -4.21 12.05 -7.44
N ALA A 600 -4.13 12.40 -6.16
CA ALA A 600 -5.29 12.37 -5.27
C ALA A 600 -6.42 13.29 -5.75
N ARG A 601 -6.08 14.52 -6.17
CA ARG A 601 -7.05 15.51 -6.69
C ARG A 601 -7.78 15.03 -7.94
N THR A 602 -7.08 14.28 -8.81
CA THR A 602 -7.69 13.67 -10.00
C THR A 602 -8.89 12.81 -9.59
N TRP A 603 -8.68 11.93 -8.61
CA TRP A 603 -9.71 11.00 -8.17
C TRP A 603 -10.77 11.64 -7.28
N MET A 604 -10.41 12.63 -6.46
CA MET A 604 -11.39 13.43 -5.72
C MET A 604 -12.36 14.15 -6.65
N THR A 605 -11.87 14.63 -7.80
CA THR A 605 -12.70 15.30 -8.81
C THR A 605 -13.60 14.30 -9.54
N LYS A 606 -13.10 13.09 -9.82
CA LYS A 606 -13.85 12.06 -10.55
C LYS A 606 -14.86 11.31 -9.69
N LEU A 607 -14.57 11.12 -8.40
CA LEU A 607 -15.36 10.31 -7.48
C LEU A 607 -15.66 11.07 -6.18
N PRO A 608 -16.35 12.23 -6.24
CA PRO A 608 -16.55 13.08 -5.07
C PRO A 608 -17.35 12.42 -3.95
N SER A 609 -18.23 11.45 -4.25
CA SER A 609 -19.03 10.74 -3.24
C SER A 609 -18.21 9.90 -2.26
N LEU A 610 -17.03 9.44 -2.68
CA LEU A 610 -16.14 8.63 -1.83
C LEU A 610 -15.38 9.46 -0.79
N PHE A 611 -15.23 10.76 -1.03
CA PHE A 611 -14.43 11.65 -0.20
C PHE A 611 -15.32 12.51 0.70
N ALA A 612 -15.01 12.52 2.00
CA ALA A 612 -15.68 13.37 2.98
C ALA A 612 -14.66 14.36 3.57
N PRO A 613 -15.00 15.66 3.68
CA PRO A 613 -14.11 16.61 4.33
C PRO A 613 -13.93 16.23 5.81
N ALA A 614 -12.74 16.48 6.37
CA ALA A 614 -12.46 16.19 7.78
C ALA A 614 -13.43 16.93 8.73
N THR A 615 -13.96 18.08 8.32
CA THR A 615 -14.96 18.86 9.07
C THR A 615 -16.32 18.18 9.18
N ALA A 616 -16.62 17.17 8.36
CA ALA A 616 -17.85 16.37 8.45
C ALA A 616 -17.76 15.26 9.51
N LEU A 617 -16.60 15.07 10.14
CA LEU A 617 -16.38 14.05 11.16
C LEU A 617 -16.38 14.66 12.56
N PRO A 618 -16.80 13.89 13.59
CA PRO A 618 -16.70 14.31 14.98
C PRO A 618 -15.27 14.68 15.36
N THR A 619 -15.10 15.79 16.08
CA THR A 619 -13.76 16.28 16.48
C THR A 619 -13.02 15.25 17.34
N SER A 620 -13.75 14.49 18.16
CA SER A 620 -13.28 13.35 18.95
C SER A 620 -12.64 12.25 18.11
N LEU A 621 -13.23 11.94 16.94
CA LEU A 621 -12.71 10.94 16.02
C LEU A 621 -11.46 11.46 15.30
N VAL A 622 -11.51 12.72 14.86
CA VAL A 622 -10.42 13.35 14.12
C VAL A 622 -9.16 13.52 14.98
N SER A 623 -9.29 13.86 16.27
CA SER A 623 -8.16 14.00 17.19
C SER A 623 -7.45 12.68 17.49
N GLN A 624 -8.15 11.55 17.34
CA GLN A 624 -7.64 10.21 17.58
C GLN A 624 -7.05 9.53 16.33
N LEU A 625 -7.07 10.20 15.18
CA LEU A 625 -6.50 9.62 13.96
C LEU A 625 -5.01 9.31 14.14
N PRO A 626 -4.53 8.13 13.73
CA PRO A 626 -3.14 7.74 13.89
C PRO A 626 -2.20 8.56 12.99
N PRO A 627 -0.92 8.71 13.37
CA PRO A 627 0.09 9.29 12.50
C PRO A 627 0.25 8.44 11.23
N ALA A 628 0.52 9.09 10.10
CA ALA A 628 0.73 8.42 8.81
C ALA A 628 2.10 7.73 8.76
N THR A 629 2.19 6.57 9.41
CA THR A 629 3.43 5.85 9.71
C THR A 629 4.35 5.67 8.50
N ASP A 630 3.85 5.08 7.41
CA ASP A 630 4.69 4.74 6.24
C ASP A 630 5.15 6.00 5.49
N GLY A 631 4.23 6.97 5.33
CA GLY A 631 4.55 8.27 4.72
C GLY A 631 5.54 9.08 5.54
N ALA A 632 5.34 9.17 6.85
CA ALA A 632 6.25 9.87 7.75
C ALA A 632 7.62 9.20 7.81
N ALA A 633 7.69 7.86 7.81
CA ALA A 633 8.96 7.13 7.71
C ALA A 633 9.72 7.47 6.41
N ALA A 634 9.02 7.51 5.26
CA ALA A 634 9.61 7.88 3.99
C ALA A 634 10.05 9.35 3.93
N GLN A 635 9.23 10.25 4.48
CA GLN A 635 9.50 11.68 4.61
C GLN A 635 10.75 11.91 5.48
N ILE A 636 10.84 11.26 6.64
CA ILE A 636 11.99 11.37 7.57
C ILE A 636 13.26 10.77 6.97
N ARG A 637 13.20 9.62 6.28
CA ARG A 637 14.36 9.05 5.57
C ARG A 637 14.89 10.02 4.50
N THR A 638 13.98 10.63 3.74
CA THR A 638 14.35 11.60 2.70
C THR A 638 14.91 12.88 3.30
N PHE A 639 14.32 13.37 4.39
CA PHE A 639 14.82 14.52 5.14
C PHE A 639 16.18 14.27 5.78
N ALA A 640 16.43 13.06 6.32
CA ALA A 640 17.72 12.72 6.88
C ALA A 640 18.82 12.79 5.80
N ARG A 641 18.55 12.21 4.62
CA ARG A 641 19.53 12.18 3.54
C ARG A 641 19.77 13.53 2.88
N TYR A 642 18.70 14.29 2.64
CA TYR A 642 18.77 15.49 1.80
C TYR A 642 18.52 16.79 2.57
N GLY A 643 18.14 16.78 3.85
CA GLY A 643 17.75 17.98 4.59
C GLY A 643 16.50 18.67 4.03
N SER A 644 16.20 19.87 4.55
CA SER A 644 15.12 20.74 4.05
C SER A 644 15.65 21.79 3.08
N ARG A 645 14.75 22.54 2.42
CA ARG A 645 15.14 23.72 1.64
C ARG A 645 15.77 24.82 2.49
N LEU A 646 15.34 24.95 3.75
CA LEU A 646 15.78 26.01 4.66
C LEU A 646 17.18 25.73 5.21
N GLU A 647 17.47 24.48 5.55
CA GLU A 647 18.75 24.07 6.17
C GLU A 647 19.82 23.67 5.14
N GLY A 648 19.45 23.49 3.86
CA GLY A 648 20.35 22.93 2.86
C GLY A 648 20.53 21.42 3.00
N SER A 649 21.54 20.86 2.33
CA SER A 649 21.84 19.42 2.38
C SER A 649 22.77 19.13 3.56
N ILE A 650 22.19 18.84 4.72
CA ILE A 650 22.93 18.32 5.88
C ILE A 650 22.79 16.80 5.83
N LEU A 651 23.93 16.09 5.80
CA LEU A 651 23.96 14.63 5.81
C LEU A 651 23.63 14.14 7.23
N ARG A 652 22.40 13.64 7.39
CA ARG A 652 21.96 12.91 8.56
C ARG A 652 21.64 11.48 8.18
N HIS A 653 21.59 10.61 9.16
CA HIS A 653 21.08 9.27 8.99
C HIS A 653 20.19 8.86 10.16
N LEU A 654 19.36 7.85 9.93
CA LEU A 654 18.67 7.19 11.02
C LEU A 654 19.62 6.18 11.68
N PRO A 655 19.48 5.93 12.99
CA PRO A 655 20.08 4.76 13.60
C PRO A 655 19.55 3.47 12.95
N ASP A 656 20.40 2.45 12.85
CA ASP A 656 20.06 1.17 12.22
C ASP A 656 18.78 0.53 12.79
N SER A 657 18.48 0.75 14.07
CA SER A 657 17.33 0.20 14.76
C SER A 657 16.05 1.06 14.66
N ALA A 658 16.11 2.29 14.17
CA ALA A 658 15.07 3.30 14.37
C ALA A 658 13.71 2.94 13.77
N LEU A 659 13.70 2.25 12.61
CA LEU A 659 12.49 1.86 11.87
C LEU A 659 12.42 0.35 11.57
N VAL A 660 13.25 -0.48 12.23
CA VAL A 660 13.32 -1.93 11.96
C VAL A 660 12.11 -2.65 12.52
N GLY A 661 11.21 -3.11 11.64
CA GLY A 661 9.93 -3.70 12.03
C GLY A 661 8.78 -2.69 12.12
N GLY A 662 8.90 -1.53 11.46
CA GLY A 662 7.86 -0.50 11.36
C GLY A 662 8.10 0.72 12.26
N ALA A 663 7.13 1.64 12.32
CA ALA A 663 7.21 2.80 13.22
C ALA A 663 7.39 2.39 14.69
N PRO A 664 8.03 3.24 15.50
CA PRO A 664 8.03 3.08 16.95
C PRO A 664 6.60 3.05 17.53
N PRO A 665 6.42 2.52 18.74
CA PRO A 665 5.19 2.70 19.51
C PRO A 665 4.77 4.16 19.56
N ALA A 666 3.48 4.40 19.35
CA ALA A 666 2.93 5.73 19.48
C ALA A 666 2.74 6.12 20.96
N LEU A 667 2.68 7.41 21.22
CA LEU A 667 2.54 8.00 22.54
C LEU A 667 1.65 9.24 22.48
N ALA A 668 1.01 9.55 23.61
CA ALA A 668 0.17 10.73 23.73
C ALA A 668 1.06 11.98 23.80
N MET A 669 0.82 12.91 22.88
CA MET A 669 1.57 14.17 22.72
C MET A 669 0.61 15.34 22.88
N GLN A 670 1.08 16.44 23.47
CA GLN A 670 0.30 17.67 23.54
C GLN A 670 0.77 18.64 22.47
N ILE A 671 -0.16 19.06 21.60
CA ILE A 671 0.07 20.08 20.58
C ILE A 671 -0.88 21.24 20.90
N GLY A 672 -0.36 22.30 21.49
CA GLY A 672 -1.17 23.38 22.06
C GLY A 672 -2.17 22.86 23.10
N ALA A 673 -3.48 23.03 22.83
CA ALA A 673 -4.56 22.55 23.70
C ALA A 673 -5.08 21.14 23.36
N THR A 674 -4.52 20.50 22.31
CA THR A 674 -5.03 19.23 21.79
C THR A 674 -4.07 18.08 22.11
N THR A 675 -4.60 17.00 22.70
CA THR A 675 -3.88 15.73 22.82
C THR A 675 -4.01 14.95 21.52
N THR A 676 -2.88 14.53 20.96
CA THR A 676 -2.82 13.67 19.76
C THR A 676 -1.92 12.48 20.03
N ILE A 677 -1.94 11.51 19.11
CA ILE A 677 -1.08 10.33 19.16
C ILE A 677 0.05 10.54 18.15
N GLY A 678 1.30 10.27 18.52
CA GLY A 678 2.44 10.40 17.62
C GLY A 678 3.60 9.49 18.02
N TRP A 679 4.64 9.43 17.19
CA TRP A 679 5.87 8.69 17.51
C TRP A 679 7.09 9.52 17.13
N THR A 680 8.23 9.25 17.78
CA THR A 680 9.45 10.04 17.64
C THR A 680 10.64 9.14 17.27
N VAL A 681 11.50 9.63 16.38
CA VAL A 681 12.78 8.99 16.03
C VAL A 681 13.92 10.01 16.08
N PRO A 682 15.12 9.61 16.55
CA PRO A 682 16.29 10.48 16.50
C PRO A 682 16.90 10.48 15.10
N LEU A 683 17.47 11.61 14.70
CA LEU A 683 18.36 11.73 13.54
C LEU A 683 19.78 12.01 14.01
N LEU A 684 20.72 11.30 13.39
CA LEU A 684 22.13 11.34 13.73
C LEU A 684 22.89 12.09 12.64
N ASP A 685 23.94 12.82 13.03
CA ASP A 685 24.87 13.43 12.10
C ASP A 685 25.89 12.42 11.55
N ALA A 686 26.84 12.88 10.73
CA ALA A 686 27.90 12.02 10.19
C ALA A 686 28.86 11.44 11.25
N GLY A 687 28.89 12.01 12.46
CA GLY A 687 29.69 11.56 13.61
C GLY A 687 29.00 10.54 14.51
N ASP A 688 27.77 10.13 14.18
CA ASP A 688 26.89 9.29 15.01
C ASP A 688 26.41 10.03 16.29
N GLU A 689 26.41 11.36 16.28
CA GLU A 689 25.85 12.23 17.33
C GLU A 689 24.40 12.60 17.03
N ILE A 690 23.57 12.70 18.07
CA ILE A 690 22.17 13.05 17.88
C ILE A 690 22.04 14.55 17.53
N ASP A 691 21.65 14.83 16.29
CA ASP A 691 21.41 16.19 15.77
C ASP A 691 20.01 16.71 16.16
N GLY A 692 19.05 15.80 16.28
CA GLY A 692 17.68 16.15 16.65
C GLY A 692 16.71 14.97 16.62
N THR A 693 15.43 15.29 16.73
CA THR A 693 14.35 14.29 16.65
C THR A 693 13.29 14.70 15.64
N ALA A 694 12.81 13.72 14.89
CA ALA A 694 11.64 13.86 14.04
C ALA A 694 10.45 13.18 14.71
N THR A 695 9.36 13.92 14.87
CA THR A 695 8.14 13.48 15.56
C THR A 695 6.95 13.50 14.61
N ALA A 696 6.45 12.32 14.24
CA ALA A 696 5.28 12.17 13.40
C ALA A 696 4.02 12.17 14.27
N THR A 697 3.07 13.05 13.98
CA THR A 697 1.86 13.24 14.77
C THR A 697 0.61 12.86 13.98
N GLY A 698 -0.40 12.35 14.67
CA GLY A 698 -1.72 12.04 14.16
C GLY A 698 -2.65 13.25 14.16
N GLY A 699 -3.95 13.02 14.25
CA GLY A 699 -4.96 14.06 14.28
C GLY A 699 -5.42 14.52 12.89
N ALA A 700 -6.03 15.70 12.80
CA ALA A 700 -6.54 16.26 11.54
C ALA A 700 -5.42 16.56 10.52
N ALA A 701 -4.36 17.24 10.97
CA ALA A 701 -3.33 17.80 10.11
C ALA A 701 -2.19 16.82 9.77
N ARG A 702 -2.02 15.73 10.55
CA ARG A 702 -0.98 14.68 10.40
C ARG A 702 0.37 15.26 9.97
N VAL A 703 1.06 15.88 10.91
CA VAL A 703 2.28 16.65 10.63
C VAL A 703 3.49 15.94 11.23
N THR A 704 4.61 15.97 10.50
CA THR A 704 5.92 15.61 11.03
C THR A 704 6.63 16.87 11.52
N TYR A 705 7.04 16.87 12.77
CA TYR A 705 7.79 17.95 13.40
C TYR A 705 9.26 17.61 13.49
N TRP A 706 10.12 18.60 13.30
CA TRP A 706 11.55 18.53 13.49
C TRP A 706 11.97 19.36 14.70
N THR A 707 12.69 18.74 15.62
CA THR A 707 13.27 19.36 16.81
C THR A 707 14.78 19.17 16.77
N GLY A 708 15.51 20.18 16.32
CA GLY A 708 16.98 20.21 16.43
C GLY A 708 17.42 20.40 17.88
N ILE A 709 18.55 19.81 18.26
CA ILE A 709 19.15 19.96 19.59
C ILE A 709 20.20 21.09 19.54
N THR A 710 20.16 22.00 20.51
CA THR A 710 21.09 23.14 20.60
C THR A 710 22.31 22.89 21.48
N ALA A 711 22.33 21.76 22.21
CA ALA A 711 23.47 21.31 23.03
C ALA A 711 24.37 20.36 22.21
N PRO A 712 25.65 20.14 22.58
CA PRO A 712 26.50 19.16 21.91
C PRO A 712 25.84 17.79 21.94
N GLY A 713 25.66 17.20 20.75
CA GLY A 713 25.00 15.92 20.58
C GLY A 713 25.71 14.81 21.35
N LYS A 714 24.95 13.93 21.98
CA LYS A 714 25.52 12.71 22.57
C LYS A 714 25.63 11.66 21.47
N ARG A 715 26.73 10.89 21.46
CA ARG A 715 26.92 9.80 20.51
C ARG A 715 25.93 8.67 20.77
N TRP A 716 25.10 8.35 19.79
CA TRP A 716 24.03 7.37 19.90
C TRP A 716 24.55 6.00 20.36
N ARG A 717 25.63 5.51 19.74
CA ARG A 717 26.22 4.22 20.12
C ARG A 717 26.72 4.19 21.57
N ILE A 718 27.29 5.28 22.07
CA ILE A 718 27.75 5.35 23.47
C ILE A 718 26.57 5.28 24.44
N MET A 719 25.45 5.96 24.12
CA MET A 719 24.24 5.89 24.94
C MET A 719 23.69 4.46 24.99
N LEU A 720 23.64 3.77 23.84
CA LEU A 720 23.19 2.38 23.77
C LEU A 720 24.13 1.43 24.51
N ASP A 721 25.45 1.56 24.37
CA ASP A 721 26.42 0.69 25.04
C ASP A 721 26.33 0.83 26.56
N ARG A 722 26.18 2.06 27.07
CA ARG A 722 25.96 2.33 28.50
C ARG A 722 24.65 1.72 29.00
N LEU A 723 23.58 1.88 28.22
CA LEU A 723 22.26 1.32 28.54
C LEU A 723 22.29 -0.21 28.56
N ALA A 724 22.92 -0.82 27.55
CA ALA A 724 23.10 -2.25 27.45
C ALA A 724 23.93 -2.81 28.60
N GLY A 725 25.07 -2.20 28.93
CA GLY A 725 25.92 -2.64 30.05
C GLY A 725 25.22 -2.55 31.41
N ALA A 726 24.42 -1.51 31.62
CA ALA A 726 23.61 -1.38 32.82
C ALA A 726 22.49 -2.43 32.86
N LEU A 727 21.79 -2.66 31.74
CA LEU A 727 20.74 -3.67 31.64
C LEU A 727 21.28 -5.09 31.80
N ASP A 728 22.45 -5.39 31.26
CA ASP A 728 23.15 -6.67 31.44
C ASP A 728 23.50 -6.92 32.91
N SER A 729 23.97 -5.89 33.61
CA SER A 729 24.21 -5.95 35.05
C SER A 729 22.91 -6.19 35.82
N ALA A 730 21.79 -5.59 35.38
CA ALA A 730 20.47 -5.79 35.98
C ALA A 730 19.84 -7.16 35.65
N ARG A 731 20.24 -7.83 34.55
CA ARG A 731 19.82 -9.22 34.24
C ARG A 731 20.23 -10.19 35.34
N ALA A 732 21.37 -9.94 36.00
CA ALA A 732 21.84 -10.70 37.16
C ALA A 732 21.00 -10.51 38.43
N ALA A 733 19.94 -9.69 38.40
CA ALA A 733 18.97 -9.49 39.48
C ALA A 733 17.53 -9.94 39.11
N VAL A 734 17.34 -10.57 37.93
CA VAL A 734 16.05 -11.12 37.49
C VAL A 734 15.83 -12.51 38.15
N PRO A 735 14.60 -12.89 38.57
CA PRO A 735 14.32 -14.16 39.25
C PRO A 735 14.87 -15.40 38.50
N ASP A 736 15.32 -16.42 39.23
CA ASP A 736 16.08 -17.57 38.70
C ASP A 736 15.40 -18.35 37.55
N GLY A 737 14.07 -18.30 37.46
CA GLY A 737 13.31 -18.88 36.34
C GLY A 737 13.57 -18.23 34.97
N ALA A 738 14.06 -16.98 34.94
CA ALA A 738 14.38 -16.25 33.71
C ALA A 738 15.84 -16.44 33.25
N ARG A 739 16.73 -16.94 34.11
CA ARG A 739 18.17 -17.13 33.80
C ARG A 739 18.47 -18.45 33.10
N ARG A 740 17.65 -19.48 33.30
CA ARG A 740 17.92 -20.84 32.82
C ARG A 740 17.48 -21.10 31.37
N ASP A 741 16.55 -20.32 30.84
CA ASP A 741 16.10 -20.41 29.46
C ASP A 741 16.47 -19.12 28.72
N ASN A 742 17.12 -19.23 27.56
CA ASN A 742 17.63 -18.14 26.70
C ASN A 742 16.51 -17.28 26.08
N ARG A 743 15.57 -16.78 26.90
CA ARG A 743 14.28 -16.18 26.56
C ARG A 743 14.18 -14.69 26.89
N LEU A 744 15.28 -14.07 27.34
CA LEU A 744 15.39 -12.63 27.52
C LEU A 744 15.77 -11.96 26.18
N ARG A 745 15.03 -10.92 25.79
CA ARG A 745 15.27 -10.14 24.56
C ARG A 745 15.26 -8.65 24.88
N LEU A 746 16.20 -7.90 24.34
CA LEU A 746 16.14 -6.43 24.37
C LEU A 746 15.13 -5.96 23.31
N ALA A 747 14.23 -5.07 23.70
CA ALA A 747 13.38 -4.39 22.75
C ALA A 747 14.17 -3.27 22.03
N ARG A 748 13.53 -2.65 21.04
CA ARG A 748 14.06 -1.47 20.34
C ARG A 748 14.35 -0.37 21.36
N ALA A 749 15.51 0.27 21.25
CA ALA A 749 15.81 1.49 21.99
C ALA A 749 15.15 2.68 21.30
N GLU A 750 14.50 3.54 22.07
CA GLU A 750 13.70 4.64 21.54
C GLU A 750 14.13 5.97 22.14
N ALA A 751 14.35 6.96 21.28
CA ALA A 751 14.64 8.31 21.72
C ALA A 751 13.33 9.08 21.94
N VAL A 752 13.22 9.74 23.08
CA VAL A 752 12.07 10.55 23.45
C VAL A 752 12.55 11.95 23.80
N ALA A 753 12.17 12.92 22.98
CA ALA A 753 12.41 14.33 23.26
C ALA A 753 11.32 14.85 24.18
N THR A 754 11.71 15.48 25.27
CA THR A 754 10.82 16.07 26.27
C THR A 754 11.17 17.53 26.47
N THR A 755 10.38 18.24 27.26
CA THR A 755 10.70 19.62 27.66
C THR A 755 11.98 19.72 28.49
N SER A 756 12.41 18.66 29.18
CA SER A 756 13.61 18.65 30.04
C SER A 756 14.87 18.10 29.34
N GLY A 757 14.72 17.46 28.18
CA GLY A 757 15.85 16.90 27.43
C GLY A 757 15.50 15.68 26.59
N LEU A 758 16.50 15.08 25.95
CA LEU A 758 16.36 13.85 25.18
C LEU A 758 16.72 12.64 26.04
N PHE A 759 15.82 11.66 26.11
CA PHE A 759 16.03 10.41 26.82
C PHE A 759 15.99 9.23 25.86
N VAL A 760 16.84 8.23 26.09
CA VAL A 760 16.75 6.94 25.40
C VAL A 760 16.20 5.90 26.36
N VAL A 761 15.12 5.25 25.94
CA VAL A 761 14.39 4.25 26.72
C VAL A 761 14.53 2.89 26.04
N GLN A 762 14.86 1.86 26.80
CA GLN A 762 14.94 0.49 26.29
C GLN A 762 14.36 -0.52 27.28
N PRO A 763 13.26 -1.21 26.94
CA PRO A 763 12.74 -2.30 27.76
C PRO A 763 13.45 -3.64 27.51
N VAL A 764 13.55 -4.44 28.56
CA VAL A 764 14.00 -5.84 28.53
C VAL A 764 12.80 -6.76 28.63
N LEU A 765 12.61 -7.60 27.64
CA LEU A 765 11.50 -8.53 27.52
C LEU A 765 11.91 -9.93 27.94
N TRP A 766 10.97 -10.65 28.53
CA TRP A 766 11.09 -12.04 28.92
C TRP A 766 9.90 -12.81 28.38
N SER A 767 10.16 -13.86 27.58
CA SER A 767 9.12 -14.81 27.19
C SER A 767 8.98 -15.89 28.25
N ARG A 768 7.78 -16.04 28.82
CA ARG A 768 7.44 -17.13 29.73
C ARG A 768 7.12 -18.41 28.94
N GLY A 769 7.10 -19.57 29.61
CA GLY A 769 6.86 -20.89 28.98
C GLY A 769 5.49 -21.02 28.30
N ASP A 770 4.52 -20.20 28.68
CA ASP A 770 3.18 -20.04 28.07
C ASP A 770 3.16 -19.09 26.86
N GLY A 771 4.34 -18.62 26.41
CA GLY A 771 4.49 -17.70 25.28
C GLY A 771 4.12 -16.24 25.57
N SER A 772 3.72 -15.89 26.79
CA SER A 772 3.49 -14.49 27.19
C SER A 772 4.81 -13.72 27.28
N LEU A 773 4.81 -12.45 26.86
CA LEU A 773 5.95 -11.55 27.03
C LEU A 773 5.72 -10.66 28.25
N VAL A 774 6.69 -10.65 29.17
CA VAL A 774 6.69 -9.79 30.35
C VAL A 774 7.89 -8.86 30.27
N VAL A 775 7.73 -7.61 30.68
CA VAL A 775 8.87 -6.71 30.79
C VAL A 775 9.58 -6.99 32.11
N ALA A 776 10.83 -7.46 32.02
CA ALA A 776 11.63 -7.77 33.20
C ALA A 776 12.18 -6.49 33.85
N ARG A 777 12.64 -5.53 33.04
CA ARG A 777 13.22 -4.24 33.44
C ARG A 777 13.07 -3.20 32.34
N VAL A 778 13.12 -1.93 32.71
CA VAL A 778 13.22 -0.79 31.79
C VAL A 778 14.47 0.01 32.14
N GLY A 779 15.30 0.29 31.13
CA GLY A 779 16.44 1.19 31.23
C GLY A 779 16.12 2.53 30.59
N VAL A 780 16.62 3.61 31.20
CA VAL A 780 16.58 4.97 30.67
C VAL A 780 17.96 5.60 30.77
N THR A 781 18.35 6.39 29.77
CA THR A 781 19.57 7.20 29.79
C THR A 781 19.34 8.59 29.20
N ASP A 782 19.88 9.62 29.85
CA ASP A 782 20.00 10.99 29.30
C ASP A 782 21.35 11.19 28.54
N GLY A 783 22.16 10.13 28.50
CA GLY A 783 23.49 10.09 27.91
C GLY A 783 24.61 10.13 28.93
N ASP A 784 24.40 10.73 30.10
CA ASP A 784 25.39 10.82 31.19
C ASP A 784 25.02 9.94 32.38
N ARG A 785 23.73 9.85 32.70
CA ARG A 785 23.15 9.05 33.77
C ARG A 785 22.33 7.91 33.18
N VAL A 786 22.40 6.75 33.81
CA VAL A 786 21.60 5.57 33.44
C VAL A 786 20.78 5.13 34.65
N GLY A 787 19.47 5.01 34.45
CA GLY A 787 18.51 4.56 35.46
C GLY A 787 17.87 3.25 35.02
N ILE A 788 17.71 2.31 35.95
CA ILE A 788 17.05 1.04 35.71
C ILE A 788 15.95 0.86 36.75
N GLY A 789 14.76 0.53 36.27
CA GLY A 789 13.59 0.28 37.10
C GLY A 789 12.86 -0.98 36.68
N ALA A 790 11.94 -1.44 37.52
CA ALA A 790 10.90 -2.37 37.06
C ALA A 790 9.87 -1.66 36.16
N THR A 791 9.76 -0.33 36.30
CA THR A 791 8.89 0.54 35.51
C THR A 791 9.66 1.74 34.93
N LEU A 792 9.09 2.39 33.91
CA LEU A 792 9.66 3.61 33.31
C LEU A 792 9.78 4.75 34.34
N SER A 793 8.78 4.93 35.20
CA SER A 793 8.79 5.96 36.25
C SER A 793 9.89 5.71 37.29
N GLN A 794 10.14 4.45 37.69
CA GLN A 794 11.26 4.11 38.55
C GLN A 794 12.62 4.33 37.87
N ALA A 795 12.72 3.98 36.59
CA ALA A 795 13.95 4.22 35.82
C ALA A 795 14.26 5.72 35.67
N LEU A 796 13.23 6.55 35.45
CA LEU A 796 13.33 8.01 35.41
C LEU A 796 13.70 8.59 36.79
N ALA A 797 13.06 8.12 37.86
CA ALA A 797 13.39 8.53 39.22
C ALA A 797 14.85 8.21 39.58
N ALA A 798 15.40 7.09 39.09
CA ALA A 798 16.79 6.69 39.32
C ALA A 798 17.82 7.64 38.68
N ILE A 799 17.45 8.41 37.66
CA ILE A 799 18.30 9.47 37.08
C ILE A 799 18.00 10.86 37.64
N GLY A 800 17.10 10.97 38.61
CA GLY A 800 16.72 12.23 39.28
C GLY A 800 15.53 12.95 38.64
N GLU A 801 14.82 12.32 37.71
CA GLU A 801 13.62 12.90 37.08
C GLU A 801 12.37 12.55 37.91
N THR A 802 11.61 13.56 38.33
CA THR A 802 10.37 13.34 39.08
C THR A 802 9.18 13.25 38.12
N THR A 803 8.65 12.04 37.96
CA THR A 803 7.33 11.85 37.37
C THR A 803 6.31 12.16 38.46
N SER A 804 5.74 13.36 38.48
CA SER A 804 4.61 13.65 39.37
C SER A 804 3.53 12.59 39.11
N GLY A 805 3.19 11.82 40.15
CA GLY A 805 2.28 10.69 40.04
C GLY A 805 1.03 11.07 39.28
N ALA A 806 0.66 10.22 38.31
CA ALA A 806 -0.57 10.22 37.52
C ALA A 806 -1.63 11.22 38.00
N GLY A 807 -1.51 12.47 37.54
CA GLY A 807 -2.67 13.32 37.37
C GLY A 807 -3.63 12.56 36.45
N THR A 808 -4.82 12.33 36.96
CA THR A 808 -5.92 11.58 36.38
C THR A 808 -6.14 11.90 34.88
N MET A 809 -5.44 11.20 33.99
CA MET A 809 -6.00 10.79 32.70
C MET A 809 -6.51 9.36 32.86
N VAL A 810 -7.35 9.14 33.89
CA VAL A 810 -8.49 8.24 33.73
C VAL A 810 -9.16 8.68 32.44
N GLY A 811 -9.66 7.76 31.62
CA GLY A 811 -10.66 8.11 30.62
C GLY A 811 -11.74 8.90 31.32
N ALA A 812 -11.60 10.21 31.35
CA ALA A 812 -12.68 11.06 31.71
C ALA A 812 -13.69 10.70 30.63
N PRO A 813 -14.97 10.45 30.97
CA PRO A 813 -15.97 10.88 30.01
C PRO A 813 -15.53 12.29 29.61
N VAL A 814 -15.57 12.61 28.33
CA VAL A 814 -15.66 14.01 27.98
C VAL A 814 -16.96 14.48 28.65
N THR A 815 -16.91 14.77 29.95
CA THR A 815 -17.70 15.83 30.54
C THR A 815 -17.12 17.02 29.82
N LEU A 816 -17.73 17.29 28.67
CA LEU A 816 -17.88 18.63 28.22
C LEU A 816 -18.44 19.34 29.47
N LEU A 817 -17.55 19.96 30.24
CA LEU A 817 -17.87 21.30 30.66
C LEU A 817 -17.91 22.06 29.34
N THR A 818 -19.01 21.91 28.60
CA THR A 818 -19.58 23.06 27.91
C THR A 818 -19.65 24.08 29.03
N PRO A 819 -18.80 25.14 29.04
CA PRO A 819 -19.12 26.27 29.89
C PRO A 819 -20.60 26.55 29.67
N SER A 820 -21.35 26.66 30.75
CA SER A 820 -22.76 26.96 30.60
C SER A 820 -22.85 28.24 29.74
N PRO A 821 -23.86 28.38 28.87
CA PRO A 821 -24.03 29.62 28.12
C PRO A 821 -24.00 30.86 29.03
N GLU A 822 -24.36 30.71 30.31
CA GLU A 822 -24.27 31.72 31.35
C GLU A 822 -22.82 32.07 31.77
N GLU A 823 -21.93 31.09 31.89
CA GLU A 823 -20.51 31.30 32.22
C GLU A 823 -19.74 31.93 31.06
N ASP A 824 -19.99 31.48 29.82
CA ASP A 824 -19.41 32.11 28.63
C ASP A 824 -19.96 33.51 28.41
N ALA A 825 -21.26 33.72 28.67
CA ALA A 825 -21.85 35.05 28.66
C ALA A 825 -21.25 35.96 29.74
N GLY A 826 -21.05 35.46 30.96
CA GLY A 826 -20.41 36.18 32.06
C GLY A 826 -18.97 36.57 31.73
N ARG A 827 -18.20 35.64 31.15
CA ARG A 827 -16.81 35.89 30.75
C ARG A 827 -16.71 36.93 29.63
N LEU A 828 -17.58 36.84 28.63
CA LEU A 828 -17.66 37.82 27.54
C LEU A 828 -18.13 39.19 28.03
N TYR A 829 -19.06 39.23 28.98
CA TYR A 829 -19.50 40.46 29.65
C TYR A 829 -18.35 41.14 30.41
N ASP A 830 -17.51 40.36 31.10
CA ASP A 830 -16.33 40.89 31.81
C ASP A 830 -15.26 41.42 30.84
N VAL A 831 -15.02 40.73 29.72
CA VAL A 831 -14.13 41.20 28.64
C VAL A 831 -14.66 42.51 28.06
N MET A 832 -15.96 42.61 27.78
CA MET A 832 -16.60 43.84 27.33
C MET A 832 -16.46 44.96 28.36
N ARG A 833 -16.65 44.70 29.66
CA ARG A 833 -16.46 45.69 30.72
C ARG A 833 -15.01 46.18 30.82
N GLN A 834 -14.05 45.29 30.66
CA GLN A 834 -12.64 45.65 30.67
C GLN A 834 -12.21 46.43 29.43
N ALA A 835 -12.75 46.08 28.26
CA ALA A 835 -12.54 46.82 27.02
C ALA A 835 -13.15 48.22 27.09
N LEU A 836 -14.35 48.36 27.67
CA LEU A 836 -15.01 49.65 27.92
C LEU A 836 -14.18 50.54 28.85
N ARG A 837 -13.62 49.98 29.94
CA ARG A 837 -12.72 50.72 30.84
C ARG A 837 -11.42 51.18 30.17
N ARG A 838 -10.95 50.44 29.17
CA ARG A 838 -9.72 50.72 28.42
C ARG A 838 -9.94 51.56 27.15
N GLY A 839 -11.20 51.86 26.80
CA GLY A 839 -11.54 52.56 25.55
C GLY A 839 -11.28 51.75 24.27
N ASP A 840 -11.14 50.43 24.37
CA ASP A 840 -10.84 49.54 23.24
C ASP A 840 -12.13 49.03 22.58
N TRP A 841 -12.62 49.80 21.61
CA TRP A 841 -13.88 49.52 20.92
C TRP A 841 -13.79 48.28 20.00
N GLY A 842 -12.60 47.88 19.54
CA GLY A 842 -12.42 46.71 18.68
C GLY A 842 -12.58 45.40 19.44
N VAL A 843 -11.96 45.30 20.62
CA VAL A 843 -12.15 44.15 21.52
C VAL A 843 -13.58 44.09 22.06
N PHE A 844 -14.20 45.24 22.30
CA PHE A 844 -15.61 45.29 22.71
C PHE A 844 -16.54 44.71 21.64
N GLY A 845 -16.41 45.13 20.37
CA GLY A 845 -17.27 44.66 19.29
C GLY A 845 -17.13 43.14 19.05
N THR A 846 -15.90 42.64 19.01
CA THR A 846 -15.66 41.19 18.83
C THR A 846 -16.18 40.34 19.99
N ALA A 847 -16.09 40.83 21.22
CA ALA A 847 -16.67 40.17 22.38
C ALA A 847 -18.21 40.22 22.38
N PHE A 848 -18.81 41.34 21.95
CA PHE A 848 -20.25 41.51 21.81
C PHE A 848 -20.85 40.57 20.74
N ASP A 849 -20.22 40.44 19.58
CA ASP A 849 -20.65 39.51 18.53
C ASP A 849 -20.49 38.05 18.96
N SER A 850 -19.45 37.76 19.72
CA SER A 850 -19.25 36.44 20.31
C SER A 850 -20.32 36.13 21.36
N LEU A 851 -20.74 37.12 22.15
CA LEU A 851 -21.84 37.00 23.10
C LEU A 851 -23.18 36.78 22.37
N GLY A 852 -23.40 37.48 21.26
CA GLY A 852 -24.55 37.25 20.38
C GLY A 852 -24.63 35.81 19.90
N ARG A 853 -23.52 35.22 19.46
CA ARG A 853 -23.44 33.81 19.04
C ARG A 853 -23.72 32.83 20.19
N VAL A 854 -23.21 33.10 21.39
CA VAL A 854 -23.50 32.28 22.59
C VAL A 854 -24.99 32.36 22.98
N LEU A 855 -25.64 33.50 22.76
CA LEU A 855 -27.08 33.71 23.01
C LEU A 855 -27.99 33.35 21.81
N GLY A 856 -27.44 32.74 20.75
CA GLY A 856 -28.20 32.32 19.56
C GLY A 856 -28.69 33.47 18.66
N ARG A 857 -28.09 34.66 18.74
CA ARG A 857 -28.38 35.82 17.88
C ARG A 857 -27.31 35.96 16.79
N THR A 858 -27.72 36.39 15.60
CA THR A 858 -26.81 36.68 14.48
C THR A 858 -26.03 37.98 14.75
N PRO A 859 -24.73 38.05 14.37
CA PRO A 859 -23.91 39.26 14.53
C PRO A 859 -24.49 40.43 13.72
N GLN A 860 -24.37 41.66 14.24
CA GLN A 860 -24.90 42.89 13.62
C GLN A 860 -23.79 43.85 13.22
#